data_AF-A0A2T5ICF3-F1
#
_entry.id   AF-A0A2T5ICF3-F1
#
_cell.length_a   1.000
_cell.length_b   1.000
_cell.length_c   1.000
_cell.angle_alpha   90.00
_cell.angle_beta   90.00
_cell.angle_gamma   90.00
#
_symmetry.space_group_name_H-M   'P 1'
#
loop_
_entity.id
_entity.type
_entity.pdbx_description
1 polymer ?
#
loop_
_entity_poly.entity_id
_entity_poly.type
_entity_poly.pdbx_seq_one_letter_code
_entity_poly.pdbx_strand_id
1 'polypeptide(L)'
;MNGSSILKPGNNCWRIEHADKAAFIVDGADFFRAFRETVKHARRSVLIMAWDIDSRLKLVRDEEPDGWPITLGDFLNSLVKRNRNLHVHVLDWDFVMLFASDREWLPLYKQRWNGHRRLHFHLDDHHPTGGSHHQKVVVVDDQVAFVGGLDLTLGRWDTTEHAACDERRRDLLTESIPQPYHDIQMMVSGPIATALGELARERWFLATGQKLSAPRVRGEPNYWPDYLAPDVENIEVAIARTVPEYENQKEVREVERLVLDLITSARDSIYIEAQYFTTHIVADALVRRLEEEHGPEVVMLLAEQTVGWLSQYTMDVLRERLLKRLVAADRYHRLALYEPCIPRLVNECVNVHSKIIIIDDERLRIGSANLNNRSMGLDTECDLMLEANGREDIGRAIAGFRTRLLAEHLDMDANKIEERLAQEGSLIHTIEALRGHGRTLRPWQFRVDADVDALVPDEDIVDPDKPLDASLLMAKLIPEGARAPARSHIGLIVSILVSVLALAAAWRWSPLKEWIDVRTLVTLAAEFERSPAAPFITLAIFLLGGLVAFPLTVLIVVCALVFGPWYGFFYSMAGALLSAASSYSIGHLIGRHTVWRFAGKKIRELNKRLARRGLMTIIALRIIPLAPFTVINLVAGASRIRFRDFMLGSAVGLLPGITGISVFTDQLAATIQKPDLPAFAALVAVAAIMIVIAWTCWRWMNHRRETMNASPVTQSD
;
A
#
# COMPACT_ATOMS: atom_id res chain seq x y z
N MET A 1 42.90 -2.95 -13.57
CA MET A 1 42.51 -4.14 -14.35
C MET A 1 41.01 -4.08 -14.54
N ASN A 2 40.51 -4.16 -15.78
CA ASN A 2 39.08 -4.06 -16.10
C ASN A 2 38.29 -5.14 -15.33
N GLY A 3 37.59 -4.75 -14.28
CA GLY A 3 36.56 -5.61 -13.69
C GLY A 3 35.48 -5.82 -14.74
N SER A 4 35.26 -7.08 -15.14
CA SER A 4 34.17 -7.43 -16.06
C SER A 4 32.84 -6.87 -15.54
N SER A 5 32.04 -6.28 -16.43
CA SER A 5 30.69 -5.82 -16.11
C SER A 5 29.89 -6.91 -15.38
N ILE A 6 29.17 -6.54 -14.32
CA ILE A 6 28.28 -7.48 -13.62
C ILE A 6 26.95 -7.65 -14.38
N LEU A 7 26.62 -6.72 -15.27
CA LEU A 7 25.36 -6.66 -15.99
C LEU A 7 25.24 -7.78 -17.02
N LYS A 8 24.14 -8.51 -16.94
CA LYS A 8 23.83 -9.69 -17.76
C LYS A 8 22.37 -9.58 -18.22
N PRO A 9 22.12 -9.06 -19.43
CA PRO A 9 20.77 -8.98 -20.01
C PRO A 9 20.06 -10.34 -20.00
N GLY A 10 18.79 -10.34 -19.62
CA GLY A 10 17.97 -11.55 -19.42
C GLY A 10 18.25 -12.29 -18.11
N ASN A 11 19.14 -11.79 -17.25
CA ASN A 11 19.41 -12.35 -15.94
C ASN A 11 19.20 -11.34 -14.81
N ASN A 12 20.10 -10.37 -14.64
CA ASN A 12 20.01 -9.34 -13.60
C ASN A 12 19.61 -7.95 -14.14
N CYS A 13 19.42 -7.85 -15.46
CA CYS A 13 18.77 -6.71 -16.08
C CYS A 13 17.97 -7.20 -17.29
N TRP A 14 16.95 -6.45 -17.67
CA TRP A 14 16.20 -6.70 -18.90
C TRP A 14 17.08 -6.42 -20.12
N ARG A 15 17.71 -5.24 -20.12
CA ARG A 15 18.54 -4.72 -21.20
C ARG A 15 19.46 -3.62 -20.69
N ILE A 16 20.48 -3.35 -21.49
CA ILE A 16 21.41 -2.23 -21.34
C ILE A 16 21.18 -1.33 -22.55
N GLU A 17 20.95 -0.05 -22.31
CA GLU A 17 20.63 0.92 -23.36
C GLU A 17 21.45 2.19 -23.18
N HIS A 18 21.75 2.85 -24.30
CA HIS A 18 22.47 4.10 -24.30
C HIS A 18 21.62 5.25 -23.75
N ALA A 19 22.24 6.06 -22.90
CA ALA A 19 21.74 7.34 -22.43
C ALA A 19 22.68 8.46 -22.88
N ASP A 20 22.16 9.43 -23.65
CA ASP A 20 22.95 10.58 -24.08
C ASP A 20 23.33 11.45 -22.86
N LYS A 21 22.39 11.56 -21.91
CA LYS A 21 22.53 12.29 -20.66
C LYS A 21 21.85 11.53 -19.53
N ALA A 22 22.45 11.61 -18.35
CA ALA A 22 21.92 11.11 -17.09
C ALA A 22 22.14 12.15 -15.97
N ALA A 23 21.12 12.37 -15.14
CA ALA A 23 21.21 13.20 -13.94
C ALA A 23 20.54 12.53 -12.74
N PHE A 24 21.13 12.71 -11.57
CA PHE A 24 20.64 12.24 -10.28
C PHE A 24 20.00 13.42 -9.53
N ILE A 25 18.68 13.43 -9.53
CA ILE A 25 17.86 14.48 -8.94
C ILE A 25 17.54 14.07 -7.50
N VAL A 26 17.87 14.96 -6.57
CA VAL A 26 17.66 14.76 -5.14
C VAL A 26 16.43 15.55 -4.72
N ASP A 27 15.51 14.86 -4.05
CA ASP A 27 14.24 15.34 -3.51
C ASP A 27 13.18 15.79 -4.52
N GLY A 28 11.95 15.90 -3.99
CA GLY A 28 10.76 16.21 -4.77
C GLY A 28 10.75 17.62 -5.36
N ALA A 29 11.39 18.62 -4.75
CA ALA A 29 11.38 19.97 -5.30
C ALA A 29 12.05 20.04 -6.68
N ASP A 30 13.25 19.50 -6.80
CA ASP A 30 13.99 19.51 -8.06
C ASP A 30 13.39 18.52 -9.08
N PHE A 31 12.88 17.37 -8.62
CA PHE A 31 12.20 16.43 -9.51
C PHE A 31 10.92 17.01 -10.09
N PHE A 32 10.04 17.60 -9.27
CA PHE A 32 8.76 18.14 -9.75
C PHE A 32 8.96 19.34 -10.69
N ARG A 33 9.99 20.16 -10.43
CA ARG A 33 10.43 21.23 -11.32
C ARG A 33 10.97 20.67 -12.65
N ALA A 34 11.86 19.67 -12.60
CA ALA A 34 12.44 19.07 -13.80
C ALA A 34 11.36 18.40 -14.66
N PHE A 35 10.44 17.65 -14.03
CA PHE A 35 9.26 17.09 -14.68
C PHE A 35 8.46 18.17 -15.39
N ARG A 36 8.15 19.28 -14.70
CA ARG A 36 7.36 20.38 -15.26
C ARG A 36 8.05 21.01 -16.48
N GLU A 37 9.33 21.36 -16.36
CA GLU A 37 10.09 21.97 -17.45
C GLU A 37 10.21 21.04 -18.66
N THR A 38 10.48 19.75 -18.45
CA THR A 38 10.53 18.76 -19.52
C THR A 38 9.17 18.59 -20.22
N VAL A 39 8.09 18.44 -19.45
CA VAL A 39 6.76 18.11 -20.01
C VAL A 39 6.14 19.30 -20.76
N LYS A 40 6.54 20.55 -20.47
CA LYS A 40 6.16 21.73 -21.28
C LYS A 40 6.50 21.57 -22.76
N HIS A 41 7.56 20.83 -23.08
CA HIS A 41 8.03 20.62 -24.45
C HIS A 41 7.42 19.36 -25.12
N ALA A 42 6.56 18.61 -24.43
CA ALA A 42 5.95 17.39 -24.95
C ALA A 42 5.10 17.62 -26.21
N ARG A 43 5.37 16.85 -27.26
CA ARG A 43 4.79 16.97 -28.59
C ARG A 43 3.72 15.91 -28.89
N ARG A 44 3.90 14.66 -28.46
CA ARG A 44 3.05 13.52 -28.87
C ARG A 44 2.53 12.70 -27.70
N SER A 45 3.37 12.34 -26.75
CA SER A 45 3.06 11.38 -25.69
C SER A 45 3.74 11.75 -24.37
N VAL A 46 2.98 11.67 -23.28
CA VAL A 46 3.52 11.56 -21.93
C VAL A 46 2.92 10.30 -21.31
N LEU A 47 3.75 9.42 -20.79
CA LEU A 47 3.35 8.21 -20.06
C LEU A 47 3.79 8.38 -18.61
N ILE A 48 2.88 8.20 -17.66
CA ILE A 48 3.14 8.30 -16.23
C ILE A 48 2.68 6.99 -15.59
N MET A 49 3.62 6.26 -15.01
CA MET A 49 3.41 5.06 -14.20
C MET A 49 3.67 5.46 -12.76
N ALA A 50 2.71 5.22 -11.87
CA ALA A 50 2.81 5.66 -10.49
C ALA A 50 2.21 4.63 -9.53
N TRP A 51 2.80 4.53 -8.34
CA TRP A 51 2.12 3.88 -7.23
C TRP A 51 1.01 4.77 -6.70
N ASP A 52 1.24 6.09 -6.67
CA ASP A 52 0.26 7.11 -6.32
C ASP A 52 0.42 8.39 -7.15
N ILE A 53 -0.69 9.07 -7.41
CA ILE A 53 -0.67 10.36 -8.09
C ILE A 53 -1.81 11.25 -7.61
N ASP A 54 -1.53 12.53 -7.37
CA ASP A 54 -2.54 13.49 -6.88
C ASP A 54 -2.62 14.72 -7.79
N SER A 55 -3.81 15.03 -8.31
CA SER A 55 -3.99 16.15 -9.24
C SER A 55 -3.73 17.51 -8.59
N ARG A 56 -3.77 17.58 -7.26
CA ARG A 56 -3.64 18.80 -6.46
C ARG A 56 -2.20 19.13 -6.12
N LEU A 57 -1.26 18.21 -6.39
CA LEU A 57 0.17 18.43 -6.17
C LEU A 57 0.60 19.74 -6.85
N LYS A 58 1.26 20.62 -6.09
CA LYS A 58 1.92 21.80 -6.64
C LYS A 58 3.32 21.41 -7.10
N LEU A 59 3.55 21.50 -8.41
CA LEU A 59 4.83 21.08 -9.03
C LEU A 59 5.98 22.04 -8.70
N VAL A 60 5.68 23.33 -8.59
CA VAL A 60 6.64 24.38 -8.25
C VAL A 60 6.06 25.26 -7.15
N ARG A 61 6.93 25.78 -6.29
CA ARG A 61 6.60 26.64 -5.14
C ARG A 61 7.48 27.88 -5.25
N ASP A 62 6.87 29.07 -5.10
CA ASP A 62 7.55 30.36 -5.12
C ASP A 62 8.19 30.79 -6.47
N GLU A 63 7.74 30.24 -7.60
CA GLU A 63 8.12 30.74 -8.92
C GLU A 63 7.19 31.85 -9.43
N GLU A 64 7.76 32.82 -10.15
CA GLU A 64 7.01 33.83 -10.88
C GLU A 64 6.03 33.19 -11.88
N PRO A 65 4.81 33.74 -12.06
CA PRO A 65 3.85 33.20 -13.01
C PRO A 65 4.40 33.16 -14.44
N ASP A 66 4.69 31.96 -14.94
CA ASP A 66 5.23 31.70 -16.28
C ASP A 66 4.13 31.37 -17.32
N GLY A 67 2.87 31.64 -16.97
CA GLY A 67 1.71 31.37 -17.81
C GLY A 67 1.26 29.90 -17.87
N TRP A 68 1.81 29.03 -17.01
CA TRP A 68 1.35 27.65 -16.83
C TRP A 68 0.74 27.41 -15.43
N PRO A 69 -0.27 26.54 -15.30
CA PRO A 69 -0.79 26.17 -13.98
C PRO A 69 0.29 25.52 -13.10
N ILE A 70 0.16 25.72 -11.79
CA ILE A 70 1.09 25.18 -10.77
C ILE A 70 0.72 23.77 -10.32
N THR A 71 -0.57 23.43 -10.36
CA THR A 71 -1.10 22.13 -9.93
C THR A 71 -0.97 21.11 -11.06
N LEU A 72 -0.60 19.88 -10.72
CA LEU A 72 -0.35 18.80 -11.69
C LEU A 72 -1.54 18.58 -12.64
N GLY A 73 -2.75 18.46 -12.10
CA GLY A 73 -3.96 18.20 -12.89
C GLY A 73 -4.27 19.34 -13.87
N ASP A 74 -4.21 20.59 -13.43
CA ASP A 74 -4.49 21.74 -14.29
C ASP A 74 -3.38 21.94 -15.33
N PHE A 75 -2.13 21.68 -14.96
CA PHE A 75 -0.98 21.72 -15.84
C PHE A 75 -1.13 20.73 -16.99
N LEU A 76 -1.38 19.45 -16.70
CA LEU A 76 -1.61 18.41 -17.71
C LEU A 76 -2.83 18.71 -18.60
N ASN A 77 -3.92 19.22 -18.03
CA ASN A 77 -5.08 19.66 -18.80
C ASN A 77 -4.74 20.85 -19.73
N SER A 78 -3.94 21.81 -19.27
CA SER A 78 -3.48 22.95 -20.09
C SER A 78 -2.60 22.49 -21.25
N LEU A 79 -1.70 21.52 -21.00
CA LEU A 79 -0.81 20.93 -22.01
C LEU A 79 -1.59 20.31 -23.17
N VAL A 80 -2.52 19.41 -22.88
CA VAL A 80 -3.32 18.73 -23.93
C VAL A 80 -4.30 19.67 -24.64
N LYS A 81 -4.64 20.82 -24.03
CA LYS A 81 -5.43 21.89 -24.68
C LYS A 81 -4.58 22.69 -25.67
N ARG A 82 -3.35 23.04 -25.28
CA ARG A 82 -2.41 23.83 -26.11
C ARG A 82 -1.84 23.00 -27.26
N ASN A 83 -1.53 21.72 -27.02
CA ASN A 83 -1.03 20.82 -28.05
C ASN A 83 -2.09 19.79 -28.47
N ARG A 84 -2.66 19.97 -29.67
CA ARG A 84 -3.72 19.10 -30.20
C ARG A 84 -3.26 17.67 -30.52
N ASN A 85 -1.96 17.46 -30.66
CA ASN A 85 -1.34 16.19 -31.01
C ASN A 85 -0.83 15.40 -29.78
N LEU A 86 -0.85 16.01 -28.60
CA LEU A 86 -0.36 15.41 -27.36
C LEU A 86 -1.43 14.55 -26.70
N HIS A 87 -1.03 13.34 -26.33
CA HIS A 87 -1.79 12.44 -25.46
C HIS A 87 -1.00 12.20 -24.17
N VAL A 88 -1.68 12.26 -23.04
CA VAL A 88 -1.09 11.96 -21.73
C VAL A 88 -1.80 10.72 -21.21
N HIS A 89 -1.05 9.70 -20.80
CA HIS A 89 -1.57 8.47 -20.21
C HIS A 89 -0.99 8.33 -18.81
N VAL A 90 -1.87 8.19 -17.82
CA VAL A 90 -1.53 8.06 -16.41
C VAL A 90 -2.07 6.71 -15.94
N LEU A 91 -1.16 5.84 -15.52
CA LEU A 91 -1.48 4.56 -14.90
C LEU A 91 -1.09 4.64 -13.42
N ASP A 92 -2.09 4.60 -12.57
CA ASP A 92 -1.98 4.61 -11.11
C ASP A 92 -2.46 3.27 -10.55
N TRP A 93 -2.06 2.86 -9.34
CA TRP A 93 -2.40 1.55 -8.79
C TRP A 93 -3.86 1.43 -8.28
N ASP A 94 -4.61 0.35 -8.61
CA ASP A 94 -5.98 0.07 -8.09
C ASP A 94 -5.91 -0.57 -6.68
N PHE A 95 -6.21 0.23 -5.66
CA PHE A 95 -5.94 -0.09 -4.25
C PHE A 95 -7.01 -0.95 -3.55
N VAL A 96 -6.62 -1.54 -2.41
CA VAL A 96 -7.54 -2.04 -1.38
C VAL A 96 -7.88 -0.90 -0.42
N MET A 97 -9.17 -0.72 -0.08
CA MET A 97 -9.79 0.38 0.72
C MET A 97 -9.08 0.85 2.00
N LEU A 98 -8.02 0.17 2.46
CA LEU A 98 -7.23 0.46 3.66
C LEU A 98 -6.43 1.78 3.57
N PHE A 99 -6.05 2.23 2.37
CA PHE A 99 -5.24 3.46 2.14
C PHE A 99 -6.06 4.67 1.68
N ALA A 100 -7.38 4.64 1.85
CA ALA A 100 -8.28 5.66 1.29
C ALA A 100 -8.17 7.06 1.94
N SER A 101 -7.57 7.17 3.13
CA SER A 101 -7.41 8.45 3.85
C SER A 101 -6.30 9.32 3.29
N ASP A 102 -5.28 8.72 2.69
CA ASP A 102 -4.02 9.40 2.33
C ASP A 102 -3.96 9.79 0.84
N ARG A 103 -5.06 9.58 0.10
CA ARG A 103 -5.15 9.79 -1.36
C ARG A 103 -6.35 10.63 -1.77
N GLU A 104 -6.29 11.18 -2.98
CA GLU A 104 -7.39 11.97 -3.55
C GLU A 104 -8.71 11.17 -3.57
N TRP A 105 -9.78 11.78 -3.04
CA TRP A 105 -11.05 11.10 -2.84
C TRP A 105 -11.71 10.74 -4.18
N LEU A 106 -12.02 9.46 -4.38
CA LEU A 106 -12.54 8.84 -5.61
C LEU A 106 -13.65 9.61 -6.37
N PRO A 107 -14.59 10.33 -5.73
CA PRO A 107 -15.62 11.12 -6.44
C PRO A 107 -15.09 12.38 -7.14
N LEU A 108 -14.04 13.03 -6.62
CA LEU A 108 -13.42 14.23 -7.20
C LEU A 108 -12.42 13.88 -8.33
N TYR A 109 -11.89 12.66 -8.25
CA TYR A 109 -10.93 12.04 -9.18
C TYR A 109 -11.37 12.10 -10.66
N LYS A 110 -12.68 11.97 -10.95
CA LYS A 110 -13.19 11.99 -12.32
C LYS A 110 -13.19 13.39 -12.96
N GLN A 111 -13.39 14.45 -12.19
CA GLN A 111 -13.65 15.79 -12.74
C GLN A 111 -12.36 16.51 -13.15
N ARG A 112 -11.25 16.27 -12.43
CA ARG A 112 -9.96 16.92 -12.69
C ARG A 112 -9.08 16.15 -13.68
N TRP A 113 -9.00 14.82 -13.54
CA TRP A 113 -8.21 13.99 -14.46
C TRP A 113 -8.89 13.77 -15.82
N ASN A 114 -10.21 13.59 -15.88
CA ASN A 114 -10.92 13.40 -17.17
C ASN A 114 -11.43 14.72 -17.78
N GLY A 115 -10.79 15.85 -17.47
CA GLY A 115 -11.19 17.16 -18.01
C GLY A 115 -11.03 17.28 -19.53
N HIS A 116 -10.23 16.40 -20.16
CA HIS A 116 -9.97 16.45 -21.59
C HIS A 116 -9.78 15.04 -22.20
N ARG A 117 -10.39 14.76 -23.36
CA ARG A 117 -10.36 13.45 -24.08
C ARG A 117 -8.98 12.90 -24.48
N ARG A 118 -7.90 13.64 -24.22
CA ARG A 118 -6.51 13.28 -24.55
C ARG A 118 -5.65 13.07 -23.29
N LEU A 119 -6.24 13.26 -22.12
CA LEU A 119 -5.68 12.89 -20.83
C LEU A 119 -6.40 11.62 -20.39
N HIS A 120 -5.70 10.50 -20.46
CA HIS A 120 -6.22 9.16 -20.19
C HIS A 120 -5.73 8.74 -18.82
N PHE A 121 -6.63 8.50 -17.88
CA PHE A 121 -6.30 8.05 -16.54
C PHE A 121 -6.87 6.65 -16.31
N HIS A 122 -6.06 5.74 -15.77
CA HIS A 122 -6.46 4.36 -15.49
C HIS A 122 -5.89 3.87 -14.16
N LEU A 123 -6.68 3.06 -13.45
CA LEU A 123 -6.26 2.38 -12.23
C LEU A 123 -5.86 0.94 -12.58
N ASP A 124 -4.62 0.57 -12.32
CA ASP A 124 -4.01 -0.72 -12.62
C ASP A 124 -4.35 -1.76 -11.56
N ASP A 125 -5.21 -2.70 -11.93
CA ASP A 125 -5.57 -3.87 -11.12
C ASP A 125 -4.91 -5.17 -11.63
N HIS A 126 -3.98 -5.07 -12.59
CA HIS A 126 -3.30 -6.19 -13.24
C HIS A 126 -2.07 -6.65 -12.46
N HIS A 127 -2.30 -7.18 -11.27
CA HIS A 127 -1.27 -7.75 -10.40
C HIS A 127 -1.89 -8.83 -9.50
N PRO A 128 -1.10 -9.75 -8.93
CA PRO A 128 -1.61 -10.78 -8.03
C PRO A 128 -2.14 -10.20 -6.73
N THR A 129 -2.96 -10.98 -6.03
CA THR A 129 -3.45 -10.62 -4.70
C THR A 129 -2.28 -10.42 -3.74
N GLY A 130 -2.31 -9.32 -3.00
CA GLY A 130 -1.24 -8.95 -2.08
C GLY A 130 -0.12 -8.15 -2.74
N GLY A 131 0.04 -8.16 -4.07
CA GLY A 131 1.00 -7.30 -4.77
C GLY A 131 0.43 -5.93 -5.14
N SER A 132 1.28 -5.07 -5.71
CA SER A 132 0.97 -3.70 -6.13
C SER A 132 1.72 -3.29 -7.40
N HIS A 133 1.24 -2.22 -8.03
CA HIS A 133 1.99 -1.51 -9.06
C HIS A 133 2.87 -0.44 -8.40
N HIS A 134 4.20 -0.66 -8.32
CA HIS A 134 5.09 0.18 -7.52
C HIS A 134 6.15 0.94 -8.35
N GLN A 135 6.07 0.86 -9.68
CA GLN A 135 6.95 1.60 -10.59
C GLN A 135 6.60 3.09 -10.58
N LYS A 136 7.61 3.96 -10.46
CA LYS A 136 7.48 5.41 -10.68
C LYS A 136 8.27 5.81 -11.91
N VAL A 137 7.62 5.71 -13.06
CA VAL A 137 8.26 5.93 -14.37
C VAL A 137 7.49 6.99 -15.15
N VAL A 138 8.18 8.05 -15.56
CA VAL A 138 7.64 9.05 -16.49
C VAL A 138 8.41 8.97 -17.79
N VAL A 139 7.73 8.93 -18.94
CA VAL A 139 8.35 8.96 -20.26
C VAL A 139 7.72 10.07 -21.10
N VAL A 140 8.55 10.96 -21.64
CA VAL A 140 8.12 12.04 -22.52
C VAL A 140 8.63 11.77 -23.92
N ASP A 141 7.69 11.53 -24.83
CA ASP A 141 7.94 11.38 -26.26
C ASP A 141 8.95 10.29 -26.68
N ASP A 142 9.27 9.34 -25.79
CA ASP A 142 10.36 8.37 -25.95
C ASP A 142 11.75 9.01 -26.10
N GLN A 143 11.91 10.24 -25.60
CA GLN A 143 13.15 11.03 -25.74
C GLN A 143 13.80 11.30 -24.39
N VAL A 144 12.99 11.46 -23.34
CA VAL A 144 13.43 11.62 -21.95
C VAL A 144 12.55 10.77 -21.04
N ALA A 145 13.16 10.21 -19.99
CA ALA A 145 12.44 9.49 -18.96
C ALA A 145 12.96 9.81 -17.55
N PHE A 146 12.11 9.60 -16.56
CA PHE A 146 12.41 9.67 -15.13
C PHE A 146 12.09 8.34 -14.47
N VAL A 147 12.99 7.83 -13.63
CA VAL A 147 12.83 6.56 -12.87
C VAL A 147 13.44 6.71 -11.48
N GLY A 148 12.76 6.23 -10.45
CA GLY A 148 13.27 6.28 -9.07
C GLY A 148 12.18 6.06 -8.02
N GLY A 149 12.33 6.69 -6.86
CA GLY A 149 11.46 6.49 -5.70
C GLY A 149 10.25 7.44 -5.61
N LEU A 150 10.26 8.54 -6.35
CA LEU A 150 9.29 9.64 -6.20
C LEU A 150 8.03 9.47 -7.05
N ASP A 151 6.89 9.44 -6.38
CA ASP A 151 5.56 9.58 -6.98
C ASP A 151 5.18 11.07 -7.14
N LEU A 152 4.36 11.38 -8.15
CA LEU A 152 3.78 12.73 -8.36
C LEU A 152 2.54 12.92 -7.45
N THR A 153 2.74 12.85 -6.14
CA THR A 153 1.68 12.93 -5.13
C THR A 153 2.03 13.86 -3.97
N LEU A 154 1.07 14.11 -3.06
CA LEU A 154 1.22 15.01 -1.92
C LEU A 154 2.22 14.48 -0.89
N GLY A 155 2.86 15.40 -0.15
CA GLY A 155 3.80 15.08 0.92
C GLY A 155 5.17 14.58 0.46
N ARG A 156 5.46 14.62 -0.85
CA ARG A 156 6.75 14.19 -1.44
C ARG A 156 7.66 15.34 -1.84
N TRP A 157 7.13 16.56 -1.92
CA TRP A 157 7.97 17.73 -2.17
C TRP A 157 8.75 18.08 -0.90
N ASP A 158 10.06 18.13 -1.04
CA ASP A 158 11.00 18.70 -0.10
C ASP A 158 12.20 19.25 -0.87
N THR A 159 13.02 20.06 -0.21
CA THR A 159 14.33 20.51 -0.71
C THR A 159 15.43 19.82 0.10
N THR A 160 16.63 19.76 -0.45
CA THR A 160 17.84 19.22 0.20
C THR A 160 18.20 19.89 1.52
N GLU A 161 17.67 21.09 1.81
CA GLU A 161 17.79 21.73 3.12
C GLU A 161 17.02 20.99 4.24
N HIS A 162 15.95 20.28 3.89
CA HIS A 162 15.02 19.60 4.80
C HIS A 162 14.61 20.44 6.03
N ALA A 163 14.44 21.75 5.83
CA ALA A 163 14.22 22.70 6.90
C ALA A 163 12.99 22.31 7.74
N ALA A 164 13.19 22.16 9.06
CA ALA A 164 12.24 21.50 9.96
C ALA A 164 10.81 22.07 9.93
N CYS A 165 10.66 23.38 9.70
CA CYS A 165 9.38 24.08 9.64
C CYS A 165 9.16 24.78 8.29
N ASP A 166 9.54 24.15 7.19
CA ASP A 166 9.29 24.69 5.87
C ASP A 166 7.80 24.66 5.50
N GLU A 167 7.15 25.81 5.59
CA GLU A 167 5.76 26.03 5.21
C GLU A 167 5.46 25.64 3.76
N ARG A 168 6.47 25.70 2.87
CA ARG A 168 6.31 25.32 1.47
C ARG A 168 5.89 23.85 1.36
N ARG A 169 6.30 22.97 2.30
CA ARG A 169 5.92 21.55 2.35
C ARG A 169 4.42 21.29 2.45
N ARG A 170 3.61 22.29 2.81
CA ARG A 170 2.14 22.15 2.82
C ARG A 170 1.55 22.14 1.42
N ASP A 171 1.03 20.98 1.02
CA ASP A 171 0.23 20.87 -0.19
C ASP A 171 -1.17 21.50 -0.03
N LEU A 172 -1.84 21.21 1.09
CA LEU A 172 -3.18 21.69 1.42
C LEU A 172 -3.16 22.57 2.67
N LEU A 173 -3.83 23.73 2.61
CA LEU A 173 -3.85 24.73 3.70
C LEU A 173 -4.48 24.22 5.01
N THR A 174 -5.25 23.14 4.95
CA THR A 174 -5.93 22.52 6.10
C THR A 174 -5.06 21.52 6.84
N GLU A 175 -3.85 21.23 6.35
CA GLU A 175 -2.97 20.18 6.89
C GLU A 175 -1.79 20.76 7.68
N SER A 176 -1.28 19.98 8.64
CA SER A 176 0.00 20.24 9.29
C SER A 176 1.14 20.22 8.27
N ILE A 177 2.25 20.92 8.54
CA ILE A 177 3.47 20.76 7.74
C ILE A 177 3.85 19.27 7.78
N PRO A 178 4.00 18.60 6.62
CA PRO A 178 4.49 17.22 6.57
C PRO A 178 5.87 17.09 7.24
N GLN A 179 6.33 15.87 7.49
CA GLN A 179 7.72 15.62 7.90
C GLN A 179 8.67 15.82 6.71
N PRO A 180 9.97 16.15 6.92
CA PRO A 180 10.91 16.20 5.80
C PRO A 180 11.01 14.85 5.10
N TYR A 181 11.14 14.86 3.78
CA TYR A 181 11.04 13.68 2.93
C TYR A 181 12.21 13.62 1.97
N HIS A 182 13.04 12.58 2.10
CA HIS A 182 14.24 12.38 1.30
C HIS A 182 14.05 11.26 0.29
N ASP A 183 14.28 11.54 -0.99
CA ASP A 183 14.15 10.54 -2.05
C ASP A 183 14.85 10.97 -3.36
N ILE A 184 15.05 10.03 -4.28
CA ILE A 184 15.83 10.25 -5.50
C ILE A 184 15.05 9.88 -6.75
N GLN A 185 15.24 10.68 -7.80
CA GLN A 185 14.85 10.35 -9.17
C GLN A 185 16.04 10.45 -10.11
N MET A 186 16.18 9.49 -11.03
CA MET A 186 17.13 9.58 -12.12
C MET A 186 16.42 10.04 -13.39
N MET A 187 16.97 11.05 -14.07
CA MET A 187 16.52 11.53 -15.37
C MET A 187 17.49 11.07 -16.45
N VAL A 188 16.97 10.50 -17.54
CA VAL A 188 17.77 10.00 -18.67
C VAL A 188 17.20 10.44 -20.02
N SER A 189 18.07 10.64 -21.00
CA SER A 189 17.68 10.94 -22.39
C SER A 189 18.29 9.97 -23.40
N GLY A 190 17.67 9.87 -24.57
CA GLY A 190 18.18 9.06 -25.69
C GLY A 190 17.52 7.68 -25.78
N PRO A 191 18.21 6.67 -26.36
CA PRO A 191 17.64 5.34 -26.60
C PRO A 191 17.03 4.67 -25.36
N ILE A 192 17.60 4.85 -24.17
CA ILE A 192 17.02 4.37 -22.91
C ILE A 192 15.60 4.90 -22.64
N ALA A 193 15.27 6.12 -23.05
CA ALA A 193 13.94 6.67 -22.88
C ALA A 193 12.92 5.97 -23.80
N THR A 194 13.35 5.55 -24.99
CA THR A 194 12.53 4.69 -25.87
C THR A 194 12.28 3.34 -25.21
N ALA A 195 13.31 2.77 -24.60
CA ALA A 195 13.22 1.52 -23.88
C ALA A 195 12.24 1.56 -22.68
N LEU A 196 12.31 2.62 -21.88
CA LEU A 196 11.36 2.86 -20.78
C LEU A 196 9.94 3.13 -21.32
N GLY A 197 9.82 3.77 -22.49
CA GLY A 197 8.55 3.94 -23.19
C GLY A 197 7.91 2.62 -23.59
N GLU A 198 8.69 1.63 -24.04
CA GLU A 198 8.21 0.28 -24.33
C GLU A 198 7.70 -0.41 -23.07
N LEU A 199 8.42 -0.32 -21.95
CA LEU A 199 8.00 -0.85 -20.65
C LEU A 199 6.66 -0.24 -20.21
N ALA A 200 6.55 1.09 -20.25
CA ALA A 200 5.33 1.79 -19.86
C ALA A 200 4.13 1.42 -20.75
N ARG A 201 4.34 1.31 -22.07
CA ARG A 201 3.27 0.90 -23.00
C ARG A 201 2.86 -0.55 -22.85
N GLU A 202 3.81 -1.45 -22.56
CA GLU A 202 3.50 -2.86 -22.28
C GLU A 202 2.65 -2.96 -21.01
N ARG A 203 3.03 -2.27 -19.93
CA ARG A 203 2.26 -2.25 -18.69
C ARG A 203 0.87 -1.63 -18.89
N TRP A 204 0.77 -0.53 -19.64
CA TRP A 204 -0.52 0.03 -20.05
C TRP A 204 -1.39 -0.98 -20.79
N PHE A 205 -0.81 -1.74 -21.73
CA PHE A 205 -1.55 -2.78 -22.45
C PHE A 205 -2.01 -3.91 -21.52
N LEU A 206 -1.19 -4.35 -20.57
CA LEU A 206 -1.57 -5.37 -19.59
C LEU A 206 -2.73 -4.91 -18.70
N ALA A 207 -2.69 -3.66 -18.23
CA ALA A 207 -3.75 -3.11 -17.38
C ALA A 207 -5.05 -2.81 -18.16
N THR A 208 -4.95 -2.27 -19.37
CA THR A 208 -6.11 -1.71 -20.09
C THR A 208 -6.60 -2.53 -21.28
N GLY A 209 -5.77 -3.42 -21.81
CA GLY A 209 -5.96 -4.07 -23.12
C GLY A 209 -5.73 -3.15 -24.33
N GLN A 210 -5.39 -1.87 -24.12
CA GLN A 210 -5.16 -0.92 -25.21
C GLN A 210 -3.69 -0.88 -25.62
N LYS A 211 -3.41 -1.19 -26.89
CA LYS A 211 -2.05 -1.07 -27.44
C LYS A 211 -1.77 0.36 -27.87
N LEU A 212 -0.79 1.01 -27.25
CA LEU A 212 -0.30 2.33 -27.62
C LEU A 212 0.81 2.21 -28.66
N SER A 213 0.87 3.17 -29.60
CA SER A 213 1.96 3.25 -30.58
C SER A 213 3.09 4.12 -30.06
N ALA A 214 4.33 3.78 -30.41
CA ALA A 214 5.47 4.65 -30.13
C ALA A 214 5.28 6.02 -30.84
N PRO A 215 5.56 7.15 -30.17
CA PRO A 215 5.43 8.47 -30.76
C PRO A 215 6.42 8.66 -31.91
N ARG A 216 6.00 9.38 -32.95
CA ARG A 216 6.90 9.88 -34.00
C ARG A 216 7.10 11.37 -33.79
N VAL A 217 8.24 11.73 -33.24
CA VAL A 217 8.67 13.13 -33.10
C VAL A 217 9.45 13.54 -34.34
N ARG A 218 9.19 14.74 -34.86
CA ARG A 218 9.98 15.37 -35.92
C ARG A 218 10.70 16.58 -35.33
N GLY A 219 11.95 16.80 -35.74
CA GLY A 219 12.84 17.84 -35.21
C GLY A 219 13.46 17.44 -33.86
N GLU A 220 14.29 18.32 -33.32
CA GLU A 220 15.06 18.13 -32.07
C GLU A 220 14.62 19.14 -30.99
N PRO A 221 13.42 18.99 -30.41
CA PRO A 221 13.07 19.76 -29.21
C PRO A 221 14.03 19.44 -28.06
N ASN A 222 14.49 20.48 -27.35
CA ASN A 222 15.20 20.29 -26.10
C ASN A 222 14.19 19.93 -24.99
N TYR A 223 14.21 18.67 -24.55
CA TYR A 223 13.40 18.20 -23.41
C TYR A 223 14.16 18.33 -22.08
N TRP A 224 15.48 18.56 -22.14
CA TRP A 224 16.33 18.64 -20.96
C TRP A 224 16.24 20.04 -20.35
N PRO A 225 15.90 20.19 -19.05
CA PRO A 225 15.79 21.50 -18.42
C PRO A 225 17.12 22.25 -18.46
N ASP A 226 17.09 23.54 -18.83
CA ASP A 226 18.31 24.34 -19.02
C ASP A 226 19.11 24.56 -17.72
N TYR A 227 18.45 24.49 -16.56
CA TYR A 227 19.09 24.66 -15.26
C TYR A 227 19.74 23.37 -14.73
N LEU A 228 19.39 22.21 -15.29
CA LEU A 228 19.83 20.91 -14.80
C LEU A 228 21.03 20.43 -15.63
N ALA A 229 22.23 20.50 -15.06
CA ALA A 229 23.40 19.90 -15.69
C ALA A 229 23.31 18.36 -15.65
N PRO A 230 23.67 17.63 -16.72
CA PRO A 230 23.83 16.20 -16.64
C PRO A 230 25.02 15.84 -15.73
N ASP A 231 24.84 14.85 -14.85
CA ASP A 231 25.93 14.28 -14.05
C ASP A 231 26.86 13.43 -14.91
N VAL A 232 26.30 12.74 -15.92
CA VAL A 232 27.03 11.91 -16.87
C VAL A 232 26.47 12.06 -18.27
N GLU A 233 27.36 12.07 -19.27
CA GLU A 233 26.99 12.04 -20.68
C GLU A 233 27.52 10.77 -21.37
N ASN A 234 26.77 10.30 -22.38
CA ASN A 234 27.08 9.16 -23.25
C ASN A 234 27.38 7.89 -22.44
N ILE A 235 26.41 7.35 -21.71
CA ILE A 235 26.58 6.23 -20.79
C ILE A 235 25.63 5.08 -21.10
N GLU A 236 26.10 3.84 -20.92
CA GLU A 236 25.24 2.66 -20.94
C GLU A 236 24.57 2.47 -19.58
N VAL A 237 23.24 2.34 -19.59
CA VAL A 237 22.42 2.20 -18.38
C VAL A 237 21.59 0.93 -18.49
N ALA A 238 21.68 0.07 -17.48
CA ALA A 238 20.85 -1.12 -17.38
C ALA A 238 19.48 -0.80 -16.78
N ILE A 239 18.44 -1.45 -17.30
CA ILE A 239 17.09 -1.43 -16.76
C ILE A 239 16.83 -2.80 -16.11
N ALA A 240 16.49 -2.83 -14.83
CA ALA A 240 16.11 -4.04 -14.11
C ALA A 240 14.68 -3.95 -13.59
N ARG A 241 13.95 -5.06 -13.59
CA ARG A 241 12.53 -5.12 -13.22
C ARG A 241 12.26 -6.21 -12.19
N THR A 242 11.27 -5.95 -11.36
CA THR A 242 10.52 -7.02 -10.66
C THR A 242 9.16 -7.10 -11.31
N VAL A 243 8.74 -8.31 -11.66
CA VAL A 243 7.41 -8.59 -12.19
C VAL A 243 6.95 -9.91 -11.59
N PRO A 244 5.83 -9.94 -10.86
CA PRO A 244 5.33 -11.19 -10.31
C PRO A 244 4.72 -12.08 -11.39
N GLU A 245 4.68 -13.39 -11.13
CA GLU A 245 3.86 -14.31 -11.93
C GLU A 245 2.37 -13.96 -11.77
N TYR A 246 1.69 -13.66 -12.88
CA TYR A 246 0.26 -13.35 -12.87
C TYR A 246 -0.39 -13.58 -14.23
N GLU A 247 -1.48 -14.36 -14.25
CA GLU A 247 -2.18 -14.74 -15.49
C GLU A 247 -1.23 -15.33 -16.56
N ASN A 248 -0.95 -14.60 -17.64
CA ASN A 248 -0.05 -15.02 -18.72
C ASN A 248 1.35 -14.38 -18.61
N GLN A 249 1.58 -13.55 -17.59
CA GLN A 249 2.84 -12.88 -17.33
C GLN A 249 3.76 -13.80 -16.51
N LYS A 250 4.97 -14.03 -17.03
CA LYS A 250 5.99 -14.80 -16.32
C LYS A 250 6.68 -13.94 -15.27
N GLU A 251 7.11 -14.59 -14.19
CA GLU A 251 7.93 -13.96 -13.16
C GLU A 251 9.24 -13.41 -13.73
N VAL A 252 9.63 -12.22 -13.25
CA VAL A 252 10.91 -11.57 -13.50
C VAL A 252 11.47 -11.12 -12.16
N ARG A 253 12.69 -11.55 -11.83
CA ARG A 253 13.43 -11.19 -10.60
C ARG A 253 14.78 -10.57 -10.94
N GLU A 254 14.81 -9.66 -11.92
CA GLU A 254 16.07 -9.03 -12.37
C GLU A 254 16.65 -8.15 -11.26
N VAL A 255 15.81 -7.37 -10.56
CA VAL A 255 16.22 -6.49 -9.44
C VAL A 255 16.86 -7.29 -8.31
N GLU A 256 16.21 -8.38 -7.86
CA GLU A 256 16.76 -9.26 -6.82
C GLU A 256 18.17 -9.72 -7.16
N ARG A 257 18.35 -10.23 -8.39
CA ARG A 257 19.66 -10.73 -8.84
C ARG A 257 20.68 -9.60 -8.98
N LEU A 258 20.26 -8.42 -9.43
CA LEU A 258 21.12 -7.25 -9.54
C LEU A 258 21.65 -6.82 -8.17
N VAL A 259 20.78 -6.72 -7.17
CA VAL A 259 21.16 -6.34 -5.80
C VAL A 259 22.17 -7.34 -5.22
N LEU A 260 21.94 -8.65 -5.43
CA LEU A 260 22.85 -9.69 -4.96
C LEU A 260 24.22 -9.62 -5.68
N ASP A 261 24.21 -9.43 -7.00
CA ASP A 261 25.44 -9.29 -7.79
C ASP A 261 26.23 -8.02 -7.39
N LEU A 262 25.53 -6.91 -7.08
CA LEU A 262 26.14 -5.68 -6.57
C LEU A 262 26.88 -5.90 -5.25
N ILE A 263 26.19 -6.46 -4.25
CA ILE A 263 26.77 -6.72 -2.93
C ILE A 263 27.95 -7.69 -3.04
N THR A 264 27.83 -8.71 -3.89
CA THR A 264 28.90 -9.69 -4.13
C THR A 264 30.11 -9.06 -4.81
N SER A 265 29.90 -8.06 -5.68
CA SER A 265 30.98 -7.39 -6.42
C SER A 265 31.78 -6.38 -5.59
N ALA A 266 31.24 -5.95 -4.45
CA ALA A 266 31.81 -4.88 -3.63
C ALA A 266 33.16 -5.25 -3.04
N ARG A 267 34.15 -4.37 -3.19
CA ARG A 267 35.51 -4.58 -2.68
C ARG A 267 35.80 -3.73 -1.47
N ASP A 268 35.48 -2.45 -1.54
CA ASP A 268 35.92 -1.42 -0.61
C ASP A 268 34.76 -0.85 0.21
N SER A 269 33.63 -0.53 -0.44
CA SER A 269 32.47 0.06 0.24
C SER A 269 31.12 -0.27 -0.41
N ILE A 270 30.11 -0.41 0.45
CA ILE A 270 28.68 -0.53 0.12
C ILE A 270 27.97 0.60 0.86
N TYR A 271 27.39 1.54 0.12
CA TYR A 271 26.53 2.60 0.67
C TYR A 271 25.08 2.35 0.23
N ILE A 272 24.17 2.26 1.20
CA ILE A 272 22.76 1.96 0.97
C ILE A 272 21.92 3.05 1.60
N GLU A 273 20.94 3.55 0.85
CA GLU A 273 19.80 4.26 1.44
C GLU A 273 18.52 3.49 1.13
N ALA A 274 17.74 3.17 2.17
CA ALA A 274 16.55 2.34 2.01
C ALA A 274 15.42 2.71 2.97
N GLN A 275 14.20 2.83 2.43
CA GLN A 275 12.98 2.94 3.21
C GLN A 275 12.69 1.67 4.04
N TYR A 276 12.79 0.50 3.39
CA TYR A 276 12.58 -0.81 4.03
C TYR A 276 13.80 -1.69 3.84
N PHE A 277 14.12 -2.46 4.89
CA PHE A 277 15.12 -3.50 4.88
C PHE A 277 14.59 -4.72 5.65
N THR A 278 13.87 -5.60 4.96
CA THR A 278 13.19 -6.77 5.54
C THR A 278 13.42 -8.07 4.78
N THR A 279 14.22 -8.05 3.70
CA THR A 279 14.50 -9.26 2.93
C THR A 279 15.72 -10.04 3.42
N HIS A 280 15.54 -11.34 3.67
CA HIS A 280 16.62 -12.22 4.15
C HIS A 280 17.73 -12.44 3.13
N ILE A 281 17.40 -12.52 1.83
CA ILE A 281 18.41 -12.84 0.80
C ILE A 281 19.48 -11.75 0.70
N VAL A 282 19.08 -10.48 0.86
CA VAL A 282 20.01 -9.34 0.87
C VAL A 282 20.76 -9.29 2.19
N ALA A 283 20.08 -9.53 3.32
CA ALA A 283 20.75 -9.62 4.61
C ALA A 283 21.81 -10.73 4.65
N ASP A 284 21.52 -11.91 4.09
CA ASP A 284 22.46 -13.03 4.00
C ASP A 284 23.67 -12.69 3.13
N ALA A 285 23.46 -11.97 2.02
CA ALA A 285 24.55 -11.49 1.17
C ALA A 285 25.45 -10.50 1.93
N LEU A 286 24.87 -9.55 2.68
CA LEU A 286 25.62 -8.60 3.50
C LEU A 286 26.36 -9.29 4.65
N VAL A 287 25.72 -10.25 5.34
CA VAL A 287 26.36 -11.07 6.39
C VAL A 287 27.63 -11.71 5.84
N ARG A 288 27.57 -12.35 4.66
CA ARG A 288 28.76 -12.97 4.06
C ARG A 288 29.88 -11.96 3.83
N ARG A 289 29.57 -10.77 3.31
CA ARG A 289 30.58 -9.70 3.11
C ARG A 289 31.16 -9.17 4.43
N LEU A 290 30.36 -9.13 5.50
CA LEU A 290 30.80 -8.70 6.84
C LEU A 290 31.67 -9.75 7.56
N GLU A 291 31.47 -11.04 7.26
CA GLU A 291 32.26 -12.14 7.84
C GLU A 291 33.66 -12.30 7.24
N GLU A 292 33.90 -11.73 6.06
CA GLU A 292 35.21 -11.77 5.39
C GLU A 292 36.25 -10.91 6.12
N GLU A 293 37.51 -11.33 6.17
CA GLU A 293 38.54 -10.54 6.87
C GLU A 293 38.83 -9.20 6.17
N HIS A 294 38.83 -9.20 4.84
CA HIS A 294 39.15 -8.05 3.99
C HIS A 294 37.95 -7.65 3.11
N GLY A 295 36.74 -7.71 3.67
CA GLY A 295 35.53 -7.28 2.96
C GLY A 295 35.32 -5.75 2.97
N PRO A 296 34.26 -5.25 2.30
CA PRO A 296 33.95 -3.82 2.19
C PRO A 296 33.36 -3.21 3.46
N GLU A 297 33.51 -1.91 3.66
CA GLU A 297 32.67 -1.18 4.60
C GLU A 297 31.20 -1.20 4.13
N VAL A 298 30.26 -1.34 5.07
CA VAL A 298 28.82 -1.33 4.81
C VAL A 298 28.20 -0.19 5.60
N VAL A 299 27.77 0.85 4.88
CA VAL A 299 27.06 2.01 5.44
C VAL A 299 25.61 1.97 4.98
N MET A 300 24.68 1.96 5.94
CA MET A 300 23.24 1.95 5.65
C MET A 300 22.55 3.13 6.32
N LEU A 301 21.87 3.95 5.53
CA LEU A 301 20.97 5.00 6.00
C LEU A 301 19.53 4.51 5.84
N LEU A 302 18.79 4.49 6.95
CA LEU A 302 17.47 3.89 7.03
C LEU A 302 16.46 4.89 7.57
N ALA A 303 15.21 4.76 7.13
CA ALA A 303 14.10 5.49 7.75
C ALA A 303 13.97 5.09 9.22
N GLU A 304 13.87 6.06 10.14
CA GLU A 304 13.71 5.76 11.57
C GLU A 304 12.49 4.86 11.83
N GLN A 305 11.34 5.23 11.27
CA GLN A 305 10.09 4.48 11.35
C GLN A 305 9.45 4.38 9.98
N THR A 306 8.79 3.25 9.72
CA THR A 306 7.99 3.12 8.51
C THR A 306 6.68 3.89 8.66
N VAL A 307 6.13 4.36 7.54
CA VAL A 307 4.88 5.15 7.55
C VAL A 307 3.68 4.24 7.83
N GLY A 308 2.87 4.65 8.80
CA GLY A 308 1.61 3.99 9.16
C GLY A 308 1.75 2.99 10.31
N TRP A 309 0.78 3.01 11.24
CA TRP A 309 0.82 2.22 12.47
C TRP A 309 1.05 0.72 12.22
N LEU A 310 0.40 0.13 11.20
CA LEU A 310 0.53 -1.30 10.92
C LEU A 310 1.95 -1.67 10.49
N SER A 311 2.57 -0.86 9.63
CA SER A 311 3.95 -1.05 9.17
C SER A 311 4.93 -0.97 10.34
N GLN A 312 4.73 -0.01 11.25
CA GLN A 312 5.58 0.15 12.44
C GLN A 312 5.55 -1.09 13.36
N TYR A 313 4.37 -1.67 13.59
CA TYR A 313 4.25 -2.87 14.43
C TYR A 313 4.60 -4.18 13.72
N THR A 314 4.98 -4.16 12.44
CA THR A 314 5.27 -5.37 11.66
C THR A 314 6.60 -5.29 10.92
N MET A 315 6.72 -4.40 9.94
CA MET A 315 7.91 -4.21 9.11
C MET A 315 9.12 -3.75 9.93
N ASP A 316 8.94 -2.84 10.90
CA ASP A 316 10.07 -2.34 11.70
C ASP A 316 10.65 -3.45 12.59
N VAL A 317 9.79 -4.36 13.09
CA VAL A 317 10.20 -5.55 13.84
C VAL A 317 11.03 -6.49 12.97
N LEU A 318 10.56 -6.81 11.76
CA LEU A 318 11.30 -7.65 10.82
C LEU A 318 12.64 -7.03 10.46
N ARG A 319 12.68 -5.71 10.23
CA ARG A 319 13.91 -4.96 9.96
C ARG A 319 14.89 -5.07 11.11
N GLU A 320 14.46 -4.81 12.35
CA GLU A 320 15.35 -4.90 13.51
C GLU A 320 15.93 -6.29 13.70
N ARG A 321 15.18 -7.37 13.41
CA ARG A 321 15.72 -8.74 13.42
C ARG A 321 16.90 -8.88 12.46
N LEU A 322 16.79 -8.34 11.24
CA LEU A 322 17.87 -8.40 10.25
C LEU A 322 19.06 -7.54 10.64
N LEU A 323 18.82 -6.32 11.12
CA LEU A 323 19.89 -5.42 11.56
C LEU A 323 20.68 -6.03 12.72
N LYS A 324 20.01 -6.68 13.69
CA LYS A 324 20.68 -7.42 14.78
C LYS A 324 21.56 -8.56 14.22
N ARG A 325 21.11 -9.25 13.17
CA ARG A 325 21.92 -10.29 12.49
C ARG A 325 23.16 -9.70 11.81
N LEU A 326 23.04 -8.55 11.14
CA LEU A 326 24.19 -7.85 10.54
C LEU A 326 25.21 -7.45 11.61
N VAL A 327 24.75 -6.83 12.70
CA VAL A 327 25.61 -6.43 13.83
C VAL A 327 26.31 -7.64 14.45
N ALA A 328 25.62 -8.77 14.60
CA ALA A 328 26.23 -9.99 15.13
C ALA A 328 27.26 -10.63 14.18
N ALA A 329 27.12 -10.41 12.87
CA ALA A 329 28.03 -10.94 11.85
C ALA A 329 29.28 -10.07 11.65
N ASP A 330 29.22 -8.78 11.96
CA ASP A 330 30.33 -7.84 11.78
C ASP A 330 31.44 -8.05 12.81
N ARG A 331 32.42 -8.89 12.46
CA ARG A 331 33.59 -9.20 13.31
C ARG A 331 34.71 -8.17 13.21
N TYR A 332 34.66 -7.32 12.19
CA TYR A 332 35.77 -6.44 11.81
C TYR A 332 35.41 -4.95 11.91
N HIS A 333 34.26 -4.61 12.51
CA HIS A 333 33.78 -3.24 12.70
C HIS A 333 33.61 -2.47 11.37
N ARG A 334 33.11 -3.17 10.35
CA ARG A 334 32.87 -2.65 8.99
C ARG A 334 31.41 -2.31 8.74
N LEU A 335 30.52 -2.41 9.72
CA LEU A 335 29.11 -2.04 9.60
C LEU A 335 28.81 -0.72 10.32
N ALA A 336 28.17 0.22 9.62
CA ALA A 336 27.59 1.40 10.22
C ALA A 336 26.13 1.58 9.77
N LEU A 337 25.24 1.70 10.75
CA LEU A 337 23.80 1.88 10.55
C LEU A 337 23.42 3.27 11.06
N TYR A 338 22.74 4.06 10.22
CA TYR A 338 22.41 5.45 10.52
C TYR A 338 20.95 5.82 10.22
N GLU A 339 20.48 6.84 10.92
CA GLU A 339 19.23 7.57 10.70
C GLU A 339 19.59 9.05 10.46
N PRO A 340 19.15 9.69 9.37
CA PRO A 340 19.38 11.12 9.16
C PRO A 340 18.46 11.94 10.05
N CYS A 341 19.02 12.68 11.00
CA CYS A 341 18.27 13.38 12.03
C CYS A 341 18.51 14.89 12.04
N ILE A 342 17.43 15.63 12.27
CA ILE A 342 17.41 17.09 12.38
C ILE A 342 16.85 17.44 13.77
N PRO A 343 17.66 18.06 14.64
CA PRO A 343 17.22 18.46 15.97
C PRO A 343 15.95 19.31 15.91
N ARG A 344 15.02 19.09 16.85
CA ARG A 344 13.73 19.81 17.00
C ARG A 344 12.65 19.47 15.96
N LEU A 345 12.86 18.48 15.09
CA LEU A 345 11.74 17.84 14.39
C LEU A 345 10.87 17.06 15.38
N VAL A 346 9.56 16.97 15.12
CA VAL A 346 8.60 16.21 15.96
C VAL A 346 9.00 14.74 16.06
N ASN A 347 9.45 14.16 14.95
CA ASN A 347 9.98 12.80 14.89
C ASN A 347 11.51 12.77 14.81
N GLU A 348 12.20 13.87 15.13
CA GLU A 348 13.67 14.07 15.09
C GLU A 348 14.43 13.69 13.80
N CYS A 349 13.86 12.95 12.86
CA CYS A 349 14.56 12.42 11.69
C CYS A 349 13.85 12.69 10.37
N VAL A 350 14.61 12.68 9.28
CA VAL A 350 14.11 12.83 7.91
C VAL A 350 13.48 11.49 7.49
N ASN A 351 12.35 11.54 6.80
CA ASN A 351 11.72 10.34 6.27
C ASN A 351 12.48 9.88 5.01
N VAL A 352 13.34 8.87 5.16
CA VAL A 352 14.10 8.28 4.06
C VAL A 352 13.19 7.38 3.23
N HIS A 353 12.87 7.82 2.02
CA HIS A 353 12.16 7.01 1.03
C HIS A 353 13.07 6.56 -0.12
N SER A 354 14.31 7.01 -0.19
CA SER A 354 15.25 6.61 -1.24
C SER A 354 15.48 5.09 -1.27
N LYS A 355 15.83 4.60 -2.47
CA LYS A 355 16.19 3.20 -2.73
C LYS A 355 17.49 3.14 -3.55
N ILE A 356 18.61 3.43 -2.89
CA ILE A 356 19.91 3.60 -3.54
C ILE A 356 20.88 2.51 -3.08
N ILE A 357 21.72 2.04 -4.00
CA ILE A 357 22.93 1.28 -3.66
C ILE A 357 24.10 1.87 -4.45
N ILE A 358 25.17 2.21 -3.77
CA ILE A 358 26.45 2.64 -4.35
C ILE A 358 27.54 1.66 -3.93
N ILE A 359 28.29 1.14 -4.89
CA ILE A 359 29.39 0.19 -4.65
C ILE A 359 30.69 0.78 -5.17
N ASP A 360 31.68 0.93 -4.28
CA ASP A 360 33.06 1.32 -4.59
C ASP A 360 33.21 2.60 -5.43
N ASP A 361 32.21 3.48 -5.43
CA ASP A 361 32.06 4.60 -6.38
C ASP A 361 32.10 4.20 -7.88
N GLU A 362 32.03 2.91 -8.19
CA GLU A 362 32.07 2.38 -9.56
C GLU A 362 30.67 2.03 -10.07
N ARG A 363 29.71 1.84 -9.17
CA ARG A 363 28.40 1.29 -9.50
C ARG A 363 27.31 1.99 -8.72
N LEU A 364 26.25 2.40 -9.41
CA LEU A 364 25.11 3.10 -8.82
C LEU A 364 23.79 2.49 -9.29
N ARG A 365 22.94 2.11 -8.34
CA ARG A 365 21.55 1.69 -8.55
C ARG A 365 20.59 2.73 -7.97
N ILE A 366 19.63 3.17 -8.78
CA ILE A 366 18.50 4.03 -8.37
C ILE A 366 17.23 3.42 -8.93
N GLY A 367 16.16 3.33 -8.15
CA GLY A 367 14.91 2.75 -8.64
C GLY A 367 13.76 2.82 -7.65
N SER A 368 12.71 2.07 -7.92
CA SER A 368 11.52 2.00 -7.07
C SER A 368 11.58 0.88 -6.03
N ALA A 369 12.40 -0.16 -6.26
CA ALA A 369 12.38 -1.35 -5.42
C ALA A 369 13.03 -1.12 -4.05
N ASN A 370 12.31 -1.47 -2.98
CA ASN A 370 12.83 -1.50 -1.63
C ASN A 370 13.65 -2.76 -1.35
N LEU A 371 14.40 -2.81 -0.25
CA LEU A 371 15.07 -4.04 0.22
C LEU A 371 14.14 -4.89 1.10
N ASN A 372 12.93 -5.14 0.60
CA ASN A 372 11.92 -5.99 1.22
C ASN A 372 11.54 -7.16 0.29
N ASN A 373 10.96 -8.23 0.83
CA ASN A 373 10.65 -9.43 0.04
C ASN A 373 9.68 -9.12 -1.11
N ARG A 374 8.74 -8.20 -0.87
CA ARG A 374 7.76 -7.79 -1.88
C ARG A 374 8.39 -7.14 -3.11
N SER A 375 9.30 -6.18 -2.95
CA SER A 375 9.99 -5.55 -4.08
C SER A 375 10.94 -6.51 -4.82
N MET A 376 11.36 -7.61 -4.18
CA MET A 376 12.20 -8.64 -4.81
C MET A 376 11.42 -9.65 -5.66
N GLY A 377 10.10 -9.83 -5.46
CA GLY A 377 9.34 -10.83 -6.22
C GLY A 377 7.84 -10.59 -6.45
N LEU A 378 7.19 -9.70 -5.70
CA LEU A 378 5.73 -9.56 -5.70
C LEU A 378 5.24 -8.24 -6.31
N ASP A 379 5.83 -7.11 -5.92
CA ASP A 379 5.46 -5.79 -6.43
C ASP A 379 6.14 -5.55 -7.79
N THR A 380 5.46 -4.84 -8.70
CA THR A 380 6.13 -4.45 -9.96
C THR A 380 7.06 -3.28 -9.71
N GLU A 381 8.33 -3.43 -10.11
CA GLU A 381 9.41 -2.48 -9.81
C GLU A 381 10.21 -2.15 -11.07
N CYS A 382 10.92 -1.03 -11.06
CA CYS A 382 11.79 -0.59 -12.15
C CYS A 382 13.00 0.16 -11.58
N ASP A 383 14.20 -0.31 -11.93
CA ASP A 383 15.46 0.26 -11.48
C ASP A 383 16.38 0.56 -12.66
N LEU A 384 17.18 1.61 -12.49
CA LEU A 384 18.28 1.96 -13.36
C LEU A 384 19.62 1.71 -12.67
N MET A 385 20.58 1.24 -13.46
CA MET A 385 21.90 0.83 -12.99
C MET A 385 23.00 1.33 -13.92
N LEU A 386 24.02 1.97 -13.35
CA LEU A 386 25.17 2.50 -14.07
C LEU A 386 26.47 1.86 -13.55
N GLU A 387 27.33 1.41 -14.46
CA GLU A 387 28.68 0.96 -14.12
C GLU A 387 29.72 1.85 -14.78
N ALA A 388 30.74 2.25 -14.03
CA ALA A 388 31.86 3.03 -14.55
C ALA A 388 32.65 2.24 -15.62
N ASN A 389 32.83 0.92 -15.44
CA ASN A 389 33.49 0.04 -16.40
C ASN A 389 34.84 0.59 -16.94
N GLY A 390 35.65 1.18 -16.05
CA GLY A 390 36.94 1.79 -16.39
C GLY A 390 36.89 3.24 -16.86
N ARG A 391 35.71 3.87 -16.97
CA ARG A 391 35.56 5.31 -17.22
C ARG A 391 35.60 6.12 -15.93
N GLU A 392 36.68 6.87 -15.76
CA GLU A 392 36.92 7.72 -14.59
C GLU A 392 35.90 8.85 -14.42
N ASP A 393 35.32 9.36 -15.51
CA ASP A 393 34.29 10.40 -15.43
C ASP A 393 32.99 9.88 -14.81
N ILE A 394 32.59 8.64 -15.13
CA ILE A 394 31.43 7.99 -14.50
C ILE A 394 31.71 7.72 -13.02
N GLY A 395 32.89 7.17 -12.69
CA GLY A 395 33.27 6.91 -11.30
C GLY A 395 33.28 8.20 -10.46
N ARG A 396 33.80 9.30 -11.00
CA ARG A 396 33.74 10.62 -10.35
C ARG A 396 32.32 11.14 -10.18
N ALA A 397 31.43 10.93 -11.15
CA ALA A 397 30.03 11.33 -11.01
C ALA A 397 29.30 10.55 -9.91
N ILE A 398 29.56 9.23 -9.80
CA ILE A 398 29.00 8.39 -8.73
C ILE A 398 29.56 8.79 -7.35
N ALA A 399 30.89 8.98 -7.25
CA ALA A 399 31.54 9.48 -6.03
C ALA A 399 31.00 10.86 -5.62
N GLY A 400 30.85 11.76 -6.59
CA GLY A 400 30.27 13.09 -6.40
C GLY A 400 28.82 13.01 -5.92
N PHE A 401 28.02 12.12 -6.48
CA PHE A 401 26.65 11.88 -6.03
C PHE A 401 26.58 11.40 -4.58
N ARG A 402 27.36 10.38 -4.19
CA ARG A 402 27.48 9.95 -2.78
C ARG A 402 27.88 11.11 -1.88
N THR A 403 28.86 11.91 -2.32
CA THR A 403 29.35 13.07 -1.57
C THR A 403 28.24 14.12 -1.38
N ARG A 404 27.41 14.38 -2.41
CA ARG A 404 26.23 15.24 -2.31
C ARG A 404 25.22 14.72 -1.29
N LEU A 405 24.94 13.42 -1.28
CA LEU A 405 24.01 12.81 -0.30
C LEU A 405 24.55 12.95 1.13
N LEU A 406 25.83 12.66 1.36
CA LEU A 406 26.43 12.83 2.69
C LEU A 406 26.49 14.29 3.12
N ALA A 407 26.83 15.20 2.20
CA ALA A 407 26.85 16.65 2.43
C ALA A 407 25.46 17.15 2.88
N GLU A 408 24.42 16.68 2.21
CA GLU A 408 23.03 16.95 2.56
C GLU A 408 22.72 16.41 3.97
N HIS A 409 22.90 15.11 4.22
CA HIS A 409 22.57 14.47 5.50
C HIS A 409 23.34 15.01 6.72
N LEU A 410 24.52 15.57 6.50
CA LEU A 410 25.38 16.15 7.53
C LEU A 410 25.31 17.69 7.58
N ASP A 411 24.54 18.33 6.70
CA ASP A 411 24.45 19.79 6.56
C ASP A 411 25.85 20.45 6.41
N MET A 412 26.61 19.94 5.44
CA MET A 412 27.98 20.38 5.16
C MET A 412 28.20 20.66 3.68
N ASP A 413 29.24 21.44 3.40
CA ASP A 413 29.73 21.60 2.03
C ASP A 413 30.33 20.30 1.50
N ALA A 414 30.02 19.95 0.25
CA ALA A 414 30.49 18.71 -0.38
C ALA A 414 32.02 18.62 -0.45
N ASN A 415 32.74 19.74 -0.61
CA ASN A 415 34.20 19.72 -0.64
C ASN A 415 34.78 19.27 0.70
N LYS A 416 34.13 19.62 1.81
CA LYS A 416 34.57 19.20 3.16
C LYS A 416 34.41 17.68 3.35
N ILE A 417 33.35 17.11 2.79
CA ILE A 417 33.13 15.65 2.79
C ILE A 417 34.24 14.96 1.99
N GLU A 418 34.52 15.45 0.78
CA GLU A 418 35.55 14.90 -0.10
C GLU A 418 36.95 15.00 0.51
N GLU A 419 37.32 16.16 1.07
CA GLU A 419 38.59 16.37 1.77
C GLU A 419 38.75 15.39 2.94
N ARG A 420 37.68 15.18 3.72
CA ARG A 420 37.75 14.26 4.87
C ARG A 420 37.82 12.81 4.42
N LEU A 421 37.07 12.43 3.39
CA LEU A 421 37.12 11.08 2.84
C LEU A 421 38.51 10.74 2.27
N ALA A 422 39.14 11.69 1.58
CA ALA A 422 40.51 11.54 1.10
C ALA A 422 41.54 11.40 2.22
N GLN A 423 41.30 12.02 3.39
CA GLN A 423 42.18 11.91 4.57
C GLN A 423 42.02 10.57 5.30
N GLU A 424 40.78 10.13 5.49
CA GLU A 424 40.48 8.92 6.28
C GLU A 424 40.63 7.64 5.46
N GLY A 425 40.35 7.69 4.16
CA GLY A 425 40.28 6.50 3.30
C GLY A 425 39.16 5.51 3.69
N SER A 426 38.24 5.93 4.55
CA SER A 426 37.15 5.13 5.12
C SER A 426 35.87 5.97 5.14
N LEU A 427 34.78 5.39 4.65
CA LEU A 427 33.47 6.03 4.63
C LEU A 427 32.91 6.14 6.06
N ILE A 428 33.07 5.08 6.86
CA ILE A 428 32.61 5.05 8.24
C ILE A 428 33.35 6.09 9.07
N HIS A 429 34.69 6.11 9.04
CA HIS A 429 35.47 7.10 9.81
C HIS A 429 35.19 8.53 9.38
N THR A 430 34.96 8.76 8.08
CA THR A 430 34.56 10.08 7.57
C THR A 430 33.24 10.54 8.18
N ILE A 431 32.23 9.67 8.19
CA ILE A 431 30.92 9.98 8.78
C ILE A 431 31.07 10.22 10.29
N GLU A 432 31.74 9.32 11.01
CA GLU A 432 31.96 9.47 12.46
C GLU A 432 32.68 10.77 12.83
N ALA A 433 33.67 11.18 12.02
CA ALA A 433 34.41 12.42 12.26
C ALA A 433 33.60 13.70 11.98
N LEU A 434 32.59 13.63 11.12
CA LEU A 434 31.81 14.79 10.69
C LEU A 434 30.44 14.90 11.37
N ARG A 435 29.93 13.82 11.95
CA ARG A 435 28.68 13.84 12.74
C ARG A 435 28.77 14.83 13.91
N GLY A 436 27.65 15.49 14.23
CA GLY A 436 27.63 16.62 15.17
C GLY A 436 26.31 16.83 15.91
N HIS A 437 26.09 18.04 16.41
CA HIS A 437 24.91 18.42 17.20
C HIS A 437 23.77 19.05 16.38
N GLY A 438 23.99 19.33 15.10
CA GLY A 438 23.00 19.87 14.16
C GLY A 438 22.27 18.77 13.41
N ARG A 439 21.88 19.03 12.15
CA ARG A 439 21.49 17.96 11.22
C ARG A 439 22.68 17.01 11.08
N THR A 440 22.44 15.74 11.30
CA THR A 440 23.51 14.74 11.38
C THR A 440 22.97 13.36 11.10
N LEU A 441 23.86 12.43 10.75
CA LEU A 441 23.58 11.01 10.85
C LEU A 441 23.65 10.61 12.33
N ARG A 442 22.63 9.92 12.84
CA ARG A 442 22.59 9.34 14.19
C ARG A 442 22.75 7.82 14.07
N PRO A 443 23.53 7.14 14.93
CA PRO A 443 23.62 5.69 14.90
C PRO A 443 22.26 5.09 15.15
N TRP A 444 21.96 4.01 14.44
CA TRP A 444 20.71 3.29 14.57
C TRP A 444 20.43 2.91 16.02
N GLN A 445 19.21 3.17 16.48
CA GLN A 445 18.76 2.77 17.81
C GLN A 445 17.77 1.60 17.68
N PHE A 446 18.10 0.48 18.32
CA PHE A 446 17.17 -0.65 18.42
C PHE A 446 16.09 -0.32 19.45
N ARG A 447 14.84 -0.28 19.00
CA ARG A 447 13.67 0.17 19.77
C ARG A 447 12.64 -0.93 19.99
N VAL A 448 12.73 -2.06 19.26
CA VAL A 448 11.75 -3.15 19.37
C VAL A 448 12.02 -4.01 20.61
N ASP A 449 11.07 -3.98 21.54
CA ASP A 449 11.03 -4.83 22.72
C ASP A 449 10.83 -6.30 22.34
N ALA A 450 11.48 -7.21 23.09
CA ALA A 450 11.43 -8.66 22.85
C ALA A 450 10.00 -9.24 22.94
N ASP A 451 9.13 -8.63 23.76
CA ASP A 451 7.74 -9.06 23.91
C ASP A 451 6.88 -8.72 22.68
N VAL A 452 7.14 -7.57 22.04
CA VAL A 452 6.48 -7.17 20.78
C VAL A 452 6.99 -8.04 19.64
N ASP A 453 8.30 -8.32 19.63
CA ASP A 453 8.93 -9.19 18.64
C ASP A 453 8.27 -10.58 18.58
N ALA A 454 7.99 -11.18 19.74
CA ALA A 454 7.35 -12.49 19.84
C ALA A 454 5.89 -12.54 19.34
N LEU A 455 5.24 -11.39 19.17
CA LEU A 455 3.84 -11.28 18.74
C LEU A 455 3.68 -11.06 17.24
N VAL A 456 4.75 -10.70 16.52
CA VAL A 456 4.67 -10.44 15.08
C VAL A 456 4.60 -11.75 14.30
N PRO A 457 3.60 -11.93 13.41
CA PRO A 457 3.48 -13.11 12.55
C PRO A 457 4.72 -13.36 11.69
N ASP A 458 4.82 -14.58 11.16
CA ASP A 458 5.88 -14.92 10.21
C ASP A 458 5.95 -13.95 9.03
N GLU A 459 7.17 -13.65 8.59
CA GLU A 459 7.48 -12.71 7.51
C GLU A 459 6.69 -12.99 6.23
N ASP A 460 6.49 -14.27 5.86
CA ASP A 460 5.76 -14.69 4.67
C ASP A 460 4.30 -14.20 4.65
N ILE A 461 3.77 -13.76 5.78
CA ILE A 461 2.41 -13.22 5.90
C ILE A 461 2.43 -11.69 5.81
N VAL A 462 3.44 -11.05 6.39
CA VAL A 462 3.58 -9.59 6.49
C VAL A 462 4.22 -9.00 5.23
N ASP A 463 5.33 -9.57 4.80
CA ASP A 463 6.18 -9.17 3.67
C ASP A 463 6.41 -10.38 2.74
N PRO A 464 5.37 -10.84 2.01
CA PRO A 464 5.48 -12.00 1.13
C PRO A 464 6.33 -11.70 -0.12
N ASP A 465 7.18 -12.65 -0.50
CA ASP A 465 7.96 -12.59 -1.75
C ASP A 465 7.18 -13.10 -2.98
N LYS A 466 6.04 -13.76 -2.74
CA LYS A 466 5.19 -14.41 -3.75
C LYS A 466 3.71 -14.15 -3.53
N PRO A 467 2.87 -14.33 -4.56
CA PRO A 467 1.42 -14.19 -4.44
C PRO A 467 0.85 -15.04 -3.30
N LEU A 468 0.09 -14.39 -2.41
CA LEU A 468 -0.57 -15.08 -1.31
C LEU A 468 -1.76 -15.89 -1.84
N ASP A 469 -1.62 -17.22 -1.90
CA ASP A 469 -2.77 -18.10 -2.10
C ASP A 469 -3.61 -18.15 -0.82
N ALA A 470 -4.93 -17.97 -0.97
CA ALA A 470 -5.89 -18.08 0.12
C ALA A 470 -5.84 -19.46 0.83
N SER A 471 -5.42 -20.51 0.11
CA SER A 471 -5.17 -21.83 0.69
C SER A 471 -3.93 -21.84 1.60
N LEU A 472 -2.86 -21.15 1.19
CA LEU A 472 -1.59 -21.01 1.93
C LEU A 472 -1.75 -20.11 3.16
N LEU A 473 -2.55 -19.03 3.06
CA LEU A 473 -2.89 -18.18 4.20
C LEU A 473 -3.63 -18.95 5.29
N MET A 474 -4.58 -19.81 4.88
CA MET A 474 -5.34 -20.66 5.81
C MET A 474 -4.48 -21.81 6.36
N ALA A 475 -3.52 -22.32 5.59
CA ALA A 475 -2.59 -23.35 6.04
C ALA A 475 -1.49 -22.82 6.97
N LYS A 476 -1.07 -21.55 6.83
CA LYS A 476 -0.02 -20.93 7.68
C LYS A 476 -0.58 -20.16 8.89
N LEU A 477 -1.77 -19.58 8.82
CA LEU A 477 -2.48 -19.02 10.00
C LEU A 477 -2.96 -20.11 10.97
N ILE A 478 -2.91 -21.38 10.56
CA ILE A 478 -3.18 -22.55 11.38
C ILE A 478 -1.87 -23.34 11.47
N PRO A 479 -1.02 -23.13 12.50
CA PRO A 479 0.31 -23.73 12.55
C PRO A 479 0.27 -25.26 12.39
N GLU A 480 1.01 -25.80 11.42
CA GLU A 480 1.29 -27.24 11.33
C GLU A 480 2.25 -27.63 12.48
N GLY A 481 1.68 -27.86 13.66
CA GLY A 481 2.45 -28.31 14.84
C GLY A 481 1.84 -27.88 16.16
N ALA A 482 1.15 -26.73 16.19
CA ALA A 482 0.34 -26.34 17.33
C ALA A 482 -1.10 -26.81 17.10
N ARG A 483 -1.34 -28.12 17.18
CA ARG A 483 -2.62 -28.59 17.71
C ARG A 483 -2.70 -28.17 19.17
N ALA A 484 -2.92 -26.87 19.42
CA ALA A 484 -3.38 -26.45 20.71
C ALA A 484 -4.68 -27.23 20.94
N PRO A 485 -4.79 -28.03 22.03
CA PRO A 485 -6.04 -28.69 22.33
C PRO A 485 -7.10 -27.58 22.42
N ALA A 486 -8.35 -27.88 22.06
CA ALA A 486 -9.49 -26.95 22.04
C ALA A 486 -9.68 -26.08 23.31
N ARG A 487 -8.87 -26.30 24.35
CA ARG A 487 -8.66 -25.53 25.58
C ARG A 487 -8.09 -24.12 25.37
N SER A 488 -7.27 -23.82 24.34
CA SER A 488 -6.74 -22.45 24.15
C SER A 488 -7.79 -21.46 23.64
N HIS A 489 -8.69 -21.91 22.76
CA HIS A 489 -9.85 -21.11 22.34
C HIS A 489 -10.89 -20.96 23.46
N ILE A 490 -10.98 -21.94 24.36
CA ILE A 490 -11.75 -21.79 25.61
C ILE A 490 -11.12 -20.69 26.47
N GLY A 491 -9.78 -20.56 26.52
CA GLY A 491 -9.11 -19.47 27.24
C GLY A 491 -9.45 -18.07 26.71
N LEU A 492 -9.52 -17.88 25.39
CA LEU A 492 -9.93 -16.62 24.77
C LEU A 492 -11.43 -16.34 24.97
N ILE A 493 -12.28 -17.37 24.84
CA ILE A 493 -13.72 -17.23 25.10
C ILE A 493 -13.96 -16.92 26.59
N VAL A 494 -13.24 -17.56 27.49
CA VAL A 494 -13.27 -17.31 28.93
C VAL A 494 -12.70 -15.94 29.25
N SER A 495 -11.63 -15.46 28.60
CA SER A 495 -11.11 -14.12 28.84
C SER A 495 -12.08 -13.03 28.35
N ILE A 496 -12.77 -13.25 27.23
CA ILE A 496 -13.85 -12.39 26.76
C ILE A 496 -15.02 -12.42 27.76
N LEU A 497 -15.41 -13.60 28.23
CA LEU A 497 -16.47 -13.77 29.23
C LEU A 497 -16.12 -13.08 30.55
N VAL A 498 -14.88 -13.23 31.02
CA VAL A 498 -14.34 -12.60 32.22
C VAL A 498 -14.22 -11.10 32.06
N SER A 499 -13.84 -10.61 30.87
CA SER A 499 -13.78 -9.17 30.56
C SER A 499 -15.19 -8.55 30.54
N VAL A 500 -16.18 -9.25 29.99
CA VAL A 500 -17.59 -8.86 30.03
C VAL A 500 -18.14 -8.88 31.46
N LEU A 501 -17.79 -9.91 32.24
CA LEU A 501 -18.12 -10.01 33.67
C LEU A 501 -17.45 -8.91 34.49
N ALA A 502 -16.19 -8.56 34.19
CA ALA A 502 -15.44 -7.48 34.82
C ALA A 502 -16.01 -6.12 34.43
N LEU A 503 -16.45 -5.93 33.18
CA LEU A 503 -17.16 -4.73 32.74
C LEU A 503 -18.52 -4.61 33.45
N ALA A 504 -19.27 -5.71 33.59
CA ALA A 504 -20.53 -5.75 34.32
C ALA A 504 -20.34 -5.51 35.83
N ALA A 505 -19.26 -6.02 36.40
CA ALA A 505 -18.85 -5.78 37.78
C ALA A 505 -18.42 -4.32 38.00
N ALA A 506 -17.60 -3.76 37.11
CA ALA A 506 -17.21 -2.35 37.11
C ALA A 506 -18.44 -1.45 36.94
N TRP A 507 -19.38 -1.83 36.08
CA TRP A 507 -20.67 -1.14 35.92
C TRP A 507 -21.56 -1.18 37.18
N ARG A 508 -21.44 -2.24 37.99
CA ARG A 508 -22.20 -2.42 39.23
C ARG A 508 -21.58 -1.73 40.44
N TRP A 509 -20.24 -1.65 40.49
CA TRP A 509 -19.50 -1.19 41.67
C TRP A 509 -18.72 0.11 41.46
N SER A 510 -18.79 0.73 40.27
CA SER A 510 -18.23 2.06 40.00
C SER A 510 -19.31 3.08 39.61
N PRO A 511 -19.02 4.40 39.63
CA PRO A 511 -19.95 5.46 39.24
C PRO A 511 -20.26 5.54 37.74
N LEU A 512 -19.75 4.61 36.91
CA LEU A 512 -19.97 4.60 35.45
C LEU A 512 -21.47 4.62 35.05
N LYS A 513 -22.34 4.07 35.91
CA LYS A 513 -23.80 4.07 35.74
C LYS A 513 -24.42 5.47 35.79
N GLU A 514 -23.74 6.45 36.39
CA GLU A 514 -24.25 7.81 36.57
C GLU A 514 -23.97 8.72 35.36
N TRP A 515 -23.07 8.31 34.46
CA TRP A 515 -22.65 9.09 33.29
C TRP A 515 -23.46 8.79 32.03
N ILE A 516 -24.30 7.74 32.05
CA ILE A 516 -25.19 7.36 30.95
C ILE A 516 -26.62 7.34 31.50
N ASP A 517 -27.40 8.37 31.16
CA ASP A 517 -28.80 8.47 31.62
C ASP A 517 -29.71 7.54 30.80
N VAL A 518 -29.68 6.25 31.18
CA VAL A 518 -30.50 5.17 30.61
C VAL A 518 -31.99 5.50 30.72
N ARG A 519 -32.41 6.35 31.67
CA ARG A 519 -33.82 6.72 31.83
C ARG A 519 -34.31 7.60 30.69
N THR A 520 -33.50 8.54 30.19
CA THR A 520 -33.88 9.40 29.04
C THR A 520 -34.08 8.57 27.77
N LEU A 521 -33.18 7.62 27.52
CA LEU A 521 -33.23 6.74 26.35
C LEU A 521 -34.42 5.78 26.40
N VAL A 522 -34.73 5.21 27.57
CA VAL A 522 -35.89 4.34 27.77
C VAL A 522 -37.20 5.11 27.65
N THR A 523 -37.25 6.37 28.09
CA THR A 523 -38.46 7.21 28.00
C THR A 523 -38.76 7.59 26.55
N LEU A 524 -37.73 8.01 25.79
CA LEU A 524 -37.84 8.28 24.35
C LEU A 524 -38.24 7.04 23.55
N ALA A 525 -37.69 5.87 23.87
CA ALA A 525 -38.05 4.61 23.23
C ALA A 525 -39.51 4.21 23.52
N ALA A 526 -39.99 4.39 24.77
CA ALA A 526 -41.36 4.07 25.16
C ALA A 526 -42.41 5.03 24.54
N GLU A 527 -42.06 6.31 24.36
CA GLU A 527 -42.91 7.26 23.63
C GLU A 527 -42.97 6.94 22.14
N PHE A 528 -41.83 6.55 21.55
CA PHE A 528 -41.76 6.15 20.15
C PHE A 528 -42.53 4.85 19.88
N GLU A 529 -42.40 3.83 20.73
CA GLU A 529 -43.12 2.55 20.61
C GLU A 529 -44.64 2.74 20.60
N ARG A 530 -45.17 3.67 21.40
CA ARG A 530 -46.61 3.97 21.49
C ARG A 530 -47.17 4.73 20.30
N SER A 531 -46.32 5.24 19.40
CA SER A 531 -46.76 5.96 18.21
C SER A 531 -47.33 4.98 17.16
N PRO A 532 -48.54 5.20 16.63
CA PRO A 532 -49.08 4.40 15.52
C PRO A 532 -48.19 4.45 14.25
N ALA A 533 -47.35 5.48 14.13
CA ALA A 533 -46.42 5.63 13.02
C ALA A 533 -45.10 4.88 13.21
N ALA A 534 -44.82 4.34 14.41
CA ALA A 534 -43.54 3.74 14.76
C ALA A 534 -43.07 2.63 13.80
N PRO A 535 -43.95 1.71 13.32
CA PRO A 535 -43.54 0.68 12.36
C PRO A 535 -43.11 1.29 11.02
N PHE A 536 -43.83 2.30 10.53
CA PHE A 536 -43.51 2.97 9.26
C PHE A 536 -42.22 3.78 9.33
N ILE A 537 -42.01 4.49 10.45
CA ILE A 537 -40.79 5.25 10.69
C ILE A 537 -39.59 4.29 10.79
N THR A 538 -39.75 3.16 11.47
CA THR A 538 -38.70 2.13 11.57
C THR A 538 -38.33 1.58 10.20
N LEU A 539 -39.30 1.22 9.36
CA LEU A 539 -39.03 0.78 7.99
C LEU A 539 -38.34 1.86 7.14
N ALA A 540 -38.74 3.13 7.30
CA ALA A 540 -38.08 4.26 6.64
C ALA A 540 -36.63 4.44 7.10
N ILE A 541 -36.33 4.25 8.39
CA ILE A 541 -34.95 4.30 8.93
C ILE A 541 -34.10 3.19 8.33
N PHE A 542 -34.60 1.95 8.22
CA PHE A 542 -33.86 0.85 7.59
C PHE A 542 -33.61 1.08 6.10
N LEU A 543 -34.61 1.63 5.40
CA LEU A 543 -34.48 2.01 4.00
C LEU A 543 -33.40 3.09 3.81
N LEU A 544 -33.55 4.23 4.49
CA LEU A 544 -32.60 5.35 4.41
C LEU A 544 -31.20 4.95 4.89
N GLY A 545 -31.12 4.20 5.99
CA GLY A 545 -29.87 3.67 6.53
C GLY A 545 -29.12 2.79 5.53
N GLY A 546 -29.82 1.88 4.85
CA GLY A 546 -29.16 1.08 3.81
C GLY A 546 -28.73 1.87 2.58
N LEU A 547 -29.45 2.94 2.21
CA LEU A 547 -29.06 3.83 1.12
C LEU A 547 -27.77 4.60 1.42
N VAL A 548 -27.52 4.95 2.68
CA VAL A 548 -26.28 5.61 3.13
C VAL A 548 -25.22 4.63 3.66
N ALA A 549 -25.41 3.32 3.43
CA ALA A 549 -24.51 2.24 3.89
C ALA A 549 -24.29 2.20 5.42
N PHE A 550 -25.28 2.61 6.20
CA PHE A 550 -25.27 2.52 7.65
C PHE A 550 -25.22 1.06 8.14
N PRO A 551 -24.50 0.74 9.24
CA PRO A 551 -24.38 -0.63 9.74
C PRO A 551 -25.73 -1.26 10.10
N LEU A 552 -26.12 -2.31 9.37
CA LEU A 552 -27.40 -2.99 9.57
C LEU A 552 -27.55 -3.58 10.97
N THR A 553 -26.47 -4.09 11.56
CA THR A 553 -26.47 -4.68 12.92
C THR A 553 -26.91 -3.68 13.98
N VAL A 554 -26.49 -2.42 13.86
CA VAL A 554 -26.87 -1.35 14.79
C VAL A 554 -28.38 -1.09 14.70
N LEU A 555 -28.93 -1.04 13.49
CA LEU A 555 -30.37 -0.85 13.29
C LEU A 555 -31.19 -2.01 13.87
N ILE A 556 -30.72 -3.25 13.72
CA ILE A 556 -31.37 -4.43 14.30
C ILE A 556 -31.36 -4.36 15.84
N VAL A 557 -30.22 -4.01 16.45
CA VAL A 557 -30.11 -3.89 17.92
C VAL A 557 -31.05 -2.80 18.45
N VAL A 558 -31.04 -1.61 17.83
CA VAL A 558 -31.92 -0.50 18.24
C VAL A 558 -33.39 -0.90 18.08
N CYS A 559 -33.76 -1.54 16.97
CA CYS A 559 -35.11 -2.00 16.74
C CYS A 559 -35.54 -3.08 17.76
N ALA A 560 -34.65 -3.99 18.12
CA ALA A 560 -34.90 -5.01 19.14
C ALA A 560 -35.04 -4.40 20.55
N LEU A 561 -34.26 -3.36 20.88
CA LEU A 561 -34.37 -2.64 22.15
C LEU A 561 -35.69 -1.86 22.27
N VAL A 562 -36.16 -1.27 21.17
CA VAL A 562 -37.35 -0.40 21.15
C VAL A 562 -38.65 -1.20 21.13
N PHE A 563 -38.73 -2.29 20.36
CA PHE A 563 -39.97 -3.05 20.14
C PHE A 563 -39.97 -4.44 20.79
N GLY A 564 -38.91 -4.79 21.51
CA GLY A 564 -38.70 -6.12 22.06
C GLY A 564 -38.36 -7.18 20.99
N PRO A 565 -38.18 -8.44 21.40
CA PRO A 565 -37.58 -9.48 20.57
C PRO A 565 -38.45 -9.88 19.38
N TRP A 566 -39.77 -9.95 19.57
CA TRP A 566 -40.70 -10.42 18.54
C TRP A 566 -40.98 -9.34 17.49
N TYR A 567 -41.46 -8.17 17.90
CA TYR A 567 -41.73 -7.07 16.97
C TYR A 567 -40.43 -6.49 16.41
N GLY A 568 -39.36 -6.42 17.21
CA GLY A 568 -38.03 -6.05 16.74
C GLY A 568 -37.50 -6.99 15.67
N PHE A 569 -37.71 -8.31 15.80
CA PHE A 569 -37.38 -9.28 14.75
C PHE A 569 -38.17 -9.00 13.46
N PHE A 570 -39.49 -8.86 13.53
CA PHE A 570 -40.32 -8.68 12.34
C PHE A 570 -40.06 -7.35 11.64
N TYR A 571 -39.90 -6.25 12.39
CA TYR A 571 -39.57 -4.94 11.84
C TYR A 571 -38.15 -4.88 11.28
N SER A 572 -37.18 -5.51 11.95
CA SER A 572 -35.82 -5.62 11.42
C SER A 572 -35.76 -6.45 10.14
N MET A 573 -36.48 -7.56 10.08
CA MET A 573 -36.56 -8.41 8.89
C MET A 573 -37.22 -7.67 7.73
N ALA A 574 -38.38 -7.06 7.97
CA ALA A 574 -39.10 -6.29 6.95
C ALA A 574 -38.28 -5.07 6.47
N GLY A 575 -37.65 -4.34 7.39
CA GLY A 575 -36.80 -3.19 7.08
C GLY A 575 -35.55 -3.58 6.30
N ALA A 576 -34.85 -4.64 6.72
CA ALA A 576 -33.67 -5.14 6.02
C ALA A 576 -34.03 -5.63 4.60
N LEU A 577 -35.16 -6.32 4.43
CA LEU A 577 -35.63 -6.78 3.12
C LEU A 577 -36.06 -5.62 2.23
N LEU A 578 -36.77 -4.62 2.76
CA LEU A 578 -37.14 -3.41 2.04
C LEU A 578 -35.90 -2.66 1.55
N SER A 579 -34.93 -2.47 2.44
CA SER A 579 -33.65 -1.85 2.14
C SER A 579 -32.86 -2.63 1.09
N ALA A 580 -32.81 -3.97 1.22
CA ALA A 580 -32.18 -4.86 0.24
C ALA A 580 -32.84 -4.75 -1.13
N ALA A 581 -34.17 -4.72 -1.21
CA ALA A 581 -34.92 -4.60 -2.46
C ALA A 581 -34.64 -3.27 -3.16
N SER A 582 -34.59 -2.17 -2.40
CA SER A 582 -34.29 -0.84 -2.92
C SER A 582 -32.85 -0.73 -3.42
N SER A 583 -31.85 -1.15 -2.63
CA SER A 583 -30.45 -1.16 -3.06
C SER A 583 -30.19 -2.11 -4.24
N TYR A 584 -30.87 -3.27 -4.29
CA TYR A 584 -30.82 -4.16 -5.46
C TYR A 584 -31.36 -3.46 -6.70
N SER A 585 -32.51 -2.79 -6.59
CA SER A 585 -33.13 -2.06 -7.71
C SER A 585 -32.22 -0.95 -8.22
N ILE A 586 -31.56 -0.22 -7.31
CA ILE A 586 -30.54 0.78 -7.66
C ILE A 586 -29.37 0.13 -8.41
N GLY A 587 -28.84 -0.99 -7.91
CA GLY A 587 -27.76 -1.73 -8.57
C GLY A 587 -28.16 -2.23 -9.97
N HIS A 588 -29.41 -2.66 -10.13
CA HIS A 588 -29.98 -3.08 -11.40
C HIS A 588 -30.10 -1.93 -12.41
N LEU A 589 -30.53 -0.74 -11.95
CA LEU A 589 -30.70 0.45 -12.78
C LEU A 589 -29.38 1.07 -13.23
N ILE A 590 -28.38 1.17 -12.33
CA ILE A 590 -27.07 1.78 -12.62
C ILE A 590 -26.20 0.82 -13.48
N GLY A 591 -26.52 -0.48 -13.46
CA GLY A 591 -25.93 -1.48 -14.35
C GLY A 591 -24.54 -1.95 -13.93
N ARG A 592 -24.14 -3.07 -14.54
CA ARG A 592 -22.93 -3.83 -14.19
C ARG A 592 -21.64 -2.99 -14.24
N HIS A 593 -21.49 -2.12 -15.24
CA HIS A 593 -20.23 -1.40 -15.45
C HIS A 593 -19.91 -0.36 -14.37
N THR A 594 -20.93 0.21 -13.71
CA THR A 594 -20.74 1.25 -12.70
C THR A 594 -20.59 0.66 -11.31
N VAL A 595 -21.40 -0.34 -10.94
CA VAL A 595 -21.33 -0.98 -9.62
C VAL A 595 -20.02 -1.76 -9.45
N TRP A 596 -19.49 -2.32 -10.53
CA TRP A 596 -18.25 -3.10 -10.51
C TRP A 596 -16.99 -2.25 -10.35
N ARG A 597 -17.10 -0.94 -10.60
CA ARG A 597 -16.07 0.05 -10.27
C ARG A 597 -15.97 0.31 -8.77
N PHE A 598 -17.04 0.02 -8.01
CA PHE A 598 -17.08 0.17 -6.54
C PHE A 598 -16.95 -1.18 -5.80
N ALA A 599 -17.12 -2.30 -6.49
CA ALA A 599 -17.05 -3.63 -5.90
C ALA A 599 -15.61 -4.19 -5.99
N GLY A 600 -14.95 -4.37 -4.85
CA GLY A 600 -13.58 -4.88 -4.76
C GLY A 600 -13.37 -6.29 -5.34
N LYS A 601 -12.10 -6.64 -5.59
CA LYS A 601 -11.63 -7.86 -6.30
C LYS A 601 -12.24 -9.18 -5.81
N LYS A 602 -12.39 -9.37 -4.48
CA LYS A 602 -13.01 -10.57 -3.87
C LYS A 602 -14.46 -10.81 -4.35
N ILE A 603 -15.21 -9.74 -4.60
CA ILE A 603 -16.61 -9.83 -5.04
C ILE A 603 -16.68 -10.12 -6.55
N ARG A 604 -15.71 -9.62 -7.35
CA ARG A 604 -15.60 -9.90 -8.79
C ARG A 604 -15.27 -11.37 -9.07
N GLU A 605 -14.36 -11.97 -8.31
CA GLU A 605 -13.96 -13.38 -8.44
C GLU A 605 -15.04 -14.35 -7.97
N LEU A 606 -15.72 -14.05 -6.86
CA LEU A 606 -16.82 -14.88 -6.35
C LEU A 606 -17.91 -15.06 -7.41
N ASN A 607 -18.24 -14.01 -8.16
CA ASN A 607 -19.30 -14.03 -9.16
C ASN A 607 -19.04 -15.00 -10.34
N LYS A 608 -17.77 -15.21 -10.74
CA LYS A 608 -17.44 -16.15 -11.83
C LYS A 608 -17.73 -17.60 -11.43
N ARG A 609 -17.63 -17.96 -10.15
CA ARG A 609 -17.92 -19.31 -9.63
C ARG A 609 -19.37 -19.50 -9.14
N LEU A 610 -20.05 -18.41 -8.76
CA LEU A 610 -21.36 -18.47 -8.09
C LEU A 610 -22.59 -18.28 -9.01
N ALA A 611 -22.38 -17.92 -10.28
CA ALA A 611 -23.46 -17.69 -11.26
C ALA A 611 -24.36 -18.92 -11.55
N ARG A 612 -24.01 -20.12 -11.06
CA ARG A 612 -24.79 -21.36 -11.30
C ARG A 612 -25.87 -21.64 -10.24
N ARG A 613 -25.89 -20.95 -9.08
CA ARG A 613 -26.92 -21.11 -8.03
C ARG A 613 -27.19 -19.78 -7.27
N GLY A 614 -27.97 -18.88 -7.87
CA GLY A 614 -28.23 -17.53 -7.34
C GLY A 614 -28.79 -17.47 -5.92
N LEU A 615 -29.74 -18.35 -5.56
CA LEU A 615 -30.35 -18.40 -4.22
C LEU A 615 -29.34 -18.77 -3.12
N MET A 616 -28.65 -19.91 -3.29
CA MET A 616 -27.69 -20.42 -2.30
C MET A 616 -26.50 -19.49 -2.10
N THR A 617 -26.13 -18.77 -3.16
CA THR A 617 -25.09 -17.74 -3.14
C THR A 617 -25.44 -16.62 -2.16
N ILE A 618 -26.66 -16.09 -2.27
CA ILE A 618 -27.08 -14.98 -1.41
C ILE A 618 -27.23 -15.45 0.04
N ILE A 619 -27.76 -16.66 0.28
CA ILE A 619 -27.85 -17.24 1.63
C ILE A 619 -26.46 -17.28 2.29
N ALA A 620 -25.45 -17.82 1.58
CA ALA A 620 -24.09 -17.91 2.11
C ALA A 620 -23.47 -16.54 2.38
N LEU A 621 -23.66 -15.58 1.47
CA LEU A 621 -23.16 -14.20 1.62
C LEU A 621 -23.80 -13.41 2.77
N ARG A 622 -25.00 -13.79 3.23
CA ARG A 622 -25.62 -13.17 4.42
C ARG A 622 -25.18 -13.79 5.73
N ILE A 623 -24.83 -15.06 5.72
CA ILE A 623 -24.37 -15.77 6.91
C ILE A 623 -22.89 -15.47 7.18
N ILE A 624 -22.08 -15.34 6.12
CA ILE A 624 -20.65 -15.04 6.23
C ILE A 624 -20.42 -13.54 5.96
N PRO A 625 -19.89 -12.77 6.93
CA PRO A 625 -19.73 -11.32 6.80
C PRO A 625 -18.51 -10.97 5.91
N LEU A 626 -18.62 -11.22 4.61
CA LEU A 626 -17.53 -10.99 3.64
C LEU A 626 -17.52 -9.57 3.05
N ALA A 627 -18.63 -8.83 3.16
CA ALA A 627 -18.75 -7.48 2.62
C ALA A 627 -19.90 -6.70 3.30
N PRO A 628 -19.90 -5.35 3.23
CA PRO A 628 -20.98 -4.51 3.75
C PRO A 628 -22.34 -4.82 3.09
N PHE A 629 -23.42 -4.71 3.87
CA PHE A 629 -24.78 -5.07 3.47
C PHE A 629 -25.22 -4.43 2.14
N THR A 630 -25.03 -3.11 2.01
CA THR A 630 -25.40 -2.32 0.82
C THR A 630 -24.63 -2.73 -0.43
N VAL A 631 -23.34 -3.06 -0.27
CA VAL A 631 -22.48 -3.49 -1.39
C VAL A 631 -22.98 -4.81 -1.97
N ILE A 632 -23.32 -5.78 -1.12
CA ILE A 632 -23.88 -7.07 -1.55
C ILE A 632 -25.18 -6.84 -2.35
N ASN A 633 -26.03 -5.92 -1.91
CA ASN A 633 -27.31 -5.62 -2.56
C ASN A 633 -27.11 -5.01 -3.95
N LEU A 634 -26.27 -3.97 -4.04
CA LEU A 634 -25.97 -3.26 -5.29
C LEU A 634 -25.33 -4.21 -6.31
N VAL A 635 -24.37 -5.02 -5.87
CA VAL A 635 -23.67 -5.98 -6.73
C VAL A 635 -24.62 -7.07 -7.21
N ALA A 636 -25.49 -7.58 -6.33
CA ALA A 636 -26.48 -8.58 -6.72
C ALA A 636 -27.45 -8.03 -7.76
N GLY A 637 -27.89 -6.77 -7.62
CA GLY A 637 -28.74 -6.06 -8.59
C GLY A 637 -28.07 -5.83 -9.94
N ALA A 638 -26.78 -5.48 -9.92
CA ALA A 638 -25.95 -5.28 -11.09
C ALA A 638 -25.50 -6.60 -11.77
N SER A 639 -25.80 -7.75 -11.16
CA SER A 639 -25.41 -9.09 -11.62
C SER A 639 -26.60 -9.86 -12.21
N ARG A 640 -26.35 -11.06 -12.77
CA ARG A 640 -27.38 -11.92 -13.37
C ARG A 640 -28.25 -12.67 -12.34
N ILE A 641 -28.28 -12.25 -11.08
CA ILE A 641 -29.08 -12.91 -10.03
C ILE A 641 -30.52 -12.40 -10.15
N ARG A 642 -31.49 -13.31 -10.26
CA ARG A 642 -32.91 -12.94 -10.34
C ARG A 642 -33.36 -12.31 -9.02
N PHE A 643 -34.15 -11.24 -9.09
CA PHE A 643 -34.68 -10.55 -7.90
C PHE A 643 -35.32 -11.50 -6.89
N ARG A 644 -36.12 -12.47 -7.37
CA ARG A 644 -36.74 -13.51 -6.53
C ARG A 644 -35.71 -14.33 -5.75
N ASP A 645 -34.63 -14.76 -6.39
CA ASP A 645 -33.59 -15.57 -5.75
C ASP A 645 -32.79 -14.75 -4.73
N PHE A 646 -32.58 -13.46 -5.03
CA PHE A 646 -31.95 -12.52 -4.12
C PHE A 646 -32.80 -12.23 -2.88
N MET A 647 -34.10 -12.00 -3.04
CA MET A 647 -35.00 -11.70 -1.93
C MET A 647 -35.21 -12.92 -1.03
N LEU A 648 -35.47 -14.09 -1.62
CA LEU A 648 -35.59 -15.34 -0.86
C LEU A 648 -34.28 -15.70 -0.17
N GLY A 649 -33.15 -15.53 -0.84
CA GLY A 649 -31.85 -15.81 -0.26
C GLY A 649 -31.47 -14.86 0.87
N SER A 650 -31.85 -13.58 0.74
CA SER A 650 -31.64 -12.59 1.80
C SER A 650 -32.54 -12.85 3.00
N ALA A 651 -33.81 -13.20 2.78
CA ALA A 651 -34.73 -13.54 3.86
C ALA A 651 -34.25 -14.74 4.68
N VAL A 652 -33.85 -15.82 3.99
CA VAL A 652 -33.32 -17.03 4.66
C VAL A 652 -31.97 -16.77 5.31
N GLY A 653 -31.07 -16.06 4.63
CA GLY A 653 -29.71 -15.84 5.12
C GLY A 653 -29.60 -14.85 6.29
N LEU A 654 -30.51 -13.87 6.39
CA LEU A 654 -30.55 -12.91 7.50
C LEU A 654 -31.27 -13.46 8.73
N LEU A 655 -32.14 -14.47 8.56
CA LEU A 655 -32.99 -15.01 9.62
C LEU A 655 -32.19 -15.44 10.87
N PRO A 656 -31.11 -16.24 10.78
CA PRO A 656 -30.36 -16.65 11.97
C PRO A 656 -29.74 -15.47 12.73
N GLY A 657 -29.18 -14.50 11.99
CA GLY A 657 -28.52 -13.33 12.58
C GLY A 657 -29.50 -12.38 13.27
N ILE A 658 -30.62 -12.06 12.61
CA ILE A 658 -31.65 -11.17 13.17
C ILE A 658 -32.32 -11.82 14.38
N THR A 659 -32.64 -13.13 14.32
CA THR A 659 -33.18 -13.87 15.47
C THR A 659 -32.20 -13.86 16.63
N GLY A 660 -30.93 -14.18 16.39
CA GLY A 660 -29.90 -14.22 17.43
C GLY A 660 -29.74 -12.86 18.12
N ILE A 661 -29.63 -11.78 17.35
CA ILE A 661 -29.50 -10.42 17.89
C ILE A 661 -30.78 -10.02 18.65
N SER A 662 -31.97 -10.27 18.10
CA SER A 662 -33.23 -9.84 18.73
C SER A 662 -33.47 -10.54 20.08
N VAL A 663 -33.18 -11.85 20.15
CA VAL A 663 -33.29 -12.63 21.39
C VAL A 663 -32.18 -12.28 22.39
N PHE A 664 -30.94 -12.11 21.93
CA PHE A 664 -29.81 -11.76 22.79
C PHE A 664 -29.96 -10.36 23.39
N THR A 665 -30.43 -9.40 22.60
CA THR A 665 -30.62 -8.00 23.03
C THR A 665 -31.69 -7.89 24.11
N ASP A 666 -32.77 -8.64 24.00
CA ASP A 666 -33.82 -8.72 25.03
C ASP A 666 -33.28 -9.30 26.35
N GLN A 667 -32.52 -10.39 26.28
CA GLN A 667 -31.90 -10.97 27.47
C GLN A 667 -30.82 -10.09 28.09
N LEU A 668 -30.05 -9.38 27.27
CA LEU A 668 -29.09 -8.39 27.72
C LEU A 668 -29.81 -7.23 28.43
N ALA A 669 -30.88 -6.70 27.85
CA ALA A 669 -31.69 -5.64 28.46
C ALA A 669 -32.34 -6.11 29.77
N ALA A 670 -32.88 -7.33 29.82
CA ALA A 670 -33.45 -7.92 31.04
C ALA A 670 -32.39 -8.08 32.14
N THR A 671 -31.18 -8.52 31.79
CA THR A 671 -30.04 -8.65 32.73
C THR A 671 -29.57 -7.29 33.25
N ILE A 672 -29.57 -6.25 32.41
CA ILE A 672 -29.22 -4.88 32.80
C ILE A 672 -30.28 -4.27 33.73
N GLN A 673 -31.57 -4.53 33.48
CA GLN A 673 -32.68 -4.00 34.29
C GLN A 673 -32.84 -4.74 35.63
N LYS A 674 -32.66 -6.07 35.64
CA LYS A 674 -32.69 -6.91 36.84
C LYS A 674 -31.56 -7.95 36.78
N PRO A 675 -30.37 -7.61 37.29
CA PRO A 675 -29.24 -8.53 37.32
C PRO A 675 -29.46 -9.62 38.38
N ASP A 676 -30.05 -10.74 37.99
CA ASP A 676 -30.22 -11.95 38.79
C ASP A 676 -29.55 -13.19 38.15
N LEU A 677 -29.35 -14.23 38.95
CA LEU A 677 -28.67 -15.47 38.52
C LEU A 677 -29.39 -16.17 37.34
N PRO A 678 -30.74 -16.23 37.29
CA PRO A 678 -31.48 -16.79 36.16
C PRO A 678 -31.32 -16.01 34.86
N ALA A 679 -31.36 -14.67 34.87
CA ALA A 679 -31.16 -13.86 33.67
C ALA A 679 -29.74 -14.04 33.11
N PHE A 680 -28.74 -14.13 34.00
CA PHE A 680 -27.36 -14.39 33.61
C PHE A 680 -27.18 -15.80 33.01
N ALA A 681 -27.81 -16.81 33.61
CA ALA A 681 -27.80 -18.19 33.10
C ALA A 681 -28.48 -18.31 31.73
N ALA A 682 -29.58 -17.59 31.53
CA ALA A 682 -30.27 -17.53 30.25
C ALA A 682 -29.38 -16.91 29.15
N LEU A 683 -28.70 -15.80 29.46
CA LEU A 683 -27.79 -15.11 28.52
C LEU A 683 -26.64 -16.03 28.07
N VAL A 684 -26.05 -16.76 29.02
CA VAL A 684 -24.99 -17.74 28.75
C VAL A 684 -25.51 -18.91 27.91
N ALA A 685 -26.73 -19.38 28.18
CA ALA A 685 -27.35 -20.46 27.40
C ALA A 685 -27.62 -20.05 25.94
N VAL A 686 -28.13 -18.83 25.71
CA VAL A 686 -28.35 -18.30 24.35
C VAL A 686 -27.04 -18.14 23.59
N ALA A 687 -26.01 -17.61 24.24
CA ALA A 687 -24.68 -17.49 23.64
C ALA A 687 -24.08 -18.87 23.28
N ALA A 688 -24.21 -19.86 24.17
CA ALA A 688 -23.76 -21.23 23.93
C ALA A 688 -24.49 -21.88 22.73
N ILE A 689 -25.81 -21.70 22.62
CA ILE A 689 -26.61 -22.22 21.50
C ILE A 689 -26.16 -21.59 20.17
N MET A 690 -25.93 -20.29 20.13
CA MET A 690 -25.44 -19.59 18.93
C MET A 690 -24.06 -20.11 18.49
N ILE A 691 -23.15 -20.37 19.43
CA ILE A 691 -21.83 -20.95 19.15
C ILE A 691 -21.97 -22.37 18.58
N VAL A 692 -22.84 -23.20 19.15
CA VAL A 692 -23.08 -24.57 18.66
C VAL A 692 -23.67 -24.57 17.25
N ILE A 693 -24.61 -23.68 16.95
CA ILE A 693 -25.20 -23.53 15.60
C ILE A 693 -24.14 -23.07 14.60
N ALA A 694 -23.34 -22.05 14.95
CA ALA A 694 -22.26 -21.58 14.08
C ALA A 694 -21.24 -22.68 13.79
N TRP A 695 -20.85 -23.44 14.82
CA TRP A 695 -19.92 -24.57 14.69
C TRP A 695 -20.49 -25.72 13.85
N THR A 696 -21.76 -26.07 14.03
CA THR A 696 -22.40 -27.11 13.21
C THR A 696 -22.57 -26.69 11.75
N CYS A 697 -22.96 -25.44 11.49
CA CYS A 697 -23.00 -24.89 10.12
C CYS A 697 -21.62 -24.91 9.46
N TRP A 698 -20.58 -24.46 10.16
CA TRP A 698 -19.20 -24.50 9.68
C TRP A 698 -18.75 -25.93 9.35
N ARG A 699 -19.02 -26.88 10.26
CA ARG A 699 -18.67 -28.30 10.08
C ARG A 699 -19.39 -28.94 8.90
N TRP A 700 -20.69 -28.65 8.73
CA TRP A 700 -21.48 -29.14 7.60
C TRP A 700 -21.00 -28.58 6.25
N MET A 701 -20.60 -27.30 6.22
CA MET A 701 -20.05 -26.67 5.01
C MET A 701 -18.69 -27.25 4.62
N ASN A 702 -17.82 -27.55 5.59
CA ASN A 702 -16.53 -28.20 5.33
C ASN A 702 -16.70 -29.65 4.84
N HIS A 703 -17.63 -30.40 5.43
CA HIS A 703 -17.88 -31.78 4.99
C HIS A 703 -18.41 -31.84 3.54
N ARG A 704 -19.22 -30.86 3.12
CA ARG A 704 -19.67 -30.78 1.71
C ARG A 704 -18.55 -30.38 0.74
N ARG A 705 -17.55 -29.61 1.17
CA ARG A 705 -16.36 -29.31 0.35
C ARG A 705 -15.54 -30.56 0.07
N GLU A 706 -15.37 -31.44 1.07
CA GLU A 706 -14.66 -32.71 0.91
C GLU A 706 -15.38 -33.64 -0.08
N THR A 707 -16.71 -33.72 -0.01
CA THR A 707 -17.50 -34.58 -0.93
C THR A 707 -17.54 -34.06 -2.38
N MET A 708 -17.39 -32.76 -2.62
CA MET A 708 -17.37 -32.19 -3.98
C MET A 708 -16.01 -32.33 -4.68
N ASN A 709 -14.92 -32.49 -3.92
CA ASN A 709 -13.58 -32.76 -4.46
C ASN A 709 -13.32 -34.26 -4.72
N ALA A 710 -14.24 -35.14 -4.33
CA ALA A 710 -14.11 -36.60 -4.44
C ALA A 710 -14.89 -37.23 -5.61
N SER A 711 -15.28 -36.46 -6.64
CA SER A 711 -15.85 -37.04 -7.86
C SER A 711 -14.73 -37.36 -8.87
N PRO A 712 -14.52 -38.63 -9.27
CA PRO A 712 -13.52 -38.99 -10.26
C PRO A 712 -13.95 -38.47 -11.64
N VAL A 713 -13.04 -37.80 -12.34
CA VAL A 713 -13.15 -37.60 -13.79
C VAL A 713 -13.06 -38.99 -14.43
N THR A 714 -14.19 -39.54 -14.86
CA THR A 714 -14.22 -40.70 -15.75
C THR A 714 -13.65 -40.28 -17.10
N GLN A 715 -12.43 -40.73 -17.40
CA GLN A 715 -11.94 -40.83 -18.77
C GLN A 715 -12.75 -41.90 -19.49
N SER A 716 -13.32 -41.55 -20.64
CA SER A 716 -13.73 -42.50 -21.67
C SER A 716 -13.36 -41.90 -23.02
N ASP A 717 -12.43 -42.58 -23.67
CA ASP A 717 -12.01 -42.62 -25.09
C ASP A 717 -12.56 -41.62 -26.10
#